data_AF-A0A316JZI2-F1
#
_entry.id   AF-A0A316JZI2-F1
#
_cell.length_a   1.000
_cell.length_b   1.000
_cell.length_c   1.000
_cell.angle_alpha   90.00
_cell.angle_beta   90.00
_cell.angle_gamma   90.00
#
_symmetry.space_group_name_H-M   'P 1'
#
loop_
_entity.id
_entity.type
_entity.pdbx_description
1 polymer ?
#
loop_
_entity_poly.entity_id
_entity_poly.type
_entity_poly.pdbx_seq_one_letter_code
_entity_poly.pdbx_strand_id
1 'polypeptide(L)'
;MKKLLLLLLIVPMSTFAQMTDAQVKALAETGTEDELVLRSSEMIQNNFLYHAGILVDRLLEIKPQSANYNYRKGFIVYTADTDYPTAINHFQKAVIEVKKNYDPYTVKETGTPYDAYYYLAKCYHLDEQLDQAENYYKLFLENSAKKSRLVDLTNLGLEQLVVARREMASPRSAIVKNVGDAVNGPEADYAPVISLDGNSLYFTSRRQWEGVPDGKFRDPMLYDLPEDIFVSFADFDGEWTAPTKLEFCVDSLNEATIGVSADERRIFVYEDRSGGGDIYFSDILDNGRFDQMEKLRYSELNSEYWETHCTMTPDGQYLYFASDRPGGYGGRDIYRLTRLPNGEWSKAQNMGPEINTPYDEDSPFIAVNNKTLYYASNGPESMGGFDVFVTFRDEENNWSQPANMGYPINSTGDDIYYTTTVDGLRGYLSSFRKNGYGEKDIYEIQNDYLGNRPISSLLGQFVMLDGSPLPNDLDVKVKCTNCELEADKMFHPRVKNEGRFFAPLKRCKDYELEFYRGGDLVETKTFVTLCNNENEEIEKVHYLDNYVLDATVADVKTLEILPGSKVIIYEAGTKNELHSFDTDGQAKFPKDLIADNLPGDRIAWDIHIEKDDYIVQTFKLDTVLGVWGTLKLDYLLNKVEVGTDIGAIFDLNPIYFDLNKSDIRPDAAIELDKIVEIMNENPDIKIELGSHTDCRASKSYNTRLSSRRAVSSAEYIKQRISDPSRIYGKGYGESQLVNDCGCEGNVVSDCTEEEHQANRRTEFKIVK
;
A
#
# COMPACT_ATOMS: atom_id res chain seq x y z
N MET A 1 -21.12 -73.60 -16.31
CA MET A 1 -22.46 -74.24 -16.50
C MET A 1 -23.16 -74.27 -15.14
N LYS A 2 -24.47 -73.99 -15.13
CA LYS A 2 -25.40 -73.77 -13.99
C LYS A 2 -25.43 -72.36 -13.36
N LYS A 3 -26.41 -71.60 -13.86
CA LYS A 3 -27.01 -70.37 -13.33
C LYS A 3 -27.75 -70.68 -12.03
N LEU A 4 -27.64 -69.80 -11.03
CA LEU A 4 -28.69 -69.59 -10.03
C LEU A 4 -29.04 -68.10 -10.03
N LEU A 5 -30.27 -67.82 -10.44
CA LEU A 5 -30.88 -66.50 -10.53
C LEU A 5 -31.24 -66.06 -9.10
N LEU A 6 -30.58 -65.02 -8.57
CA LEU A 6 -31.06 -64.32 -7.37
C LEU A 6 -31.80 -63.07 -7.85
N LEU A 7 -33.12 -63.04 -7.67
CA LEU A 7 -33.94 -61.85 -7.90
C LEU A 7 -33.45 -60.73 -6.97
N LEU A 8 -32.83 -59.71 -7.55
CA LEU A 8 -32.71 -58.40 -6.91
C LEU A 8 -34.10 -57.76 -6.89
N LEU A 9 -34.70 -57.69 -5.72
CA LEU A 9 -35.75 -56.72 -5.42
C LEU A 9 -35.11 -55.33 -5.53
N ILE A 10 -35.32 -54.68 -6.69
CA ILE A 10 -35.09 -53.26 -6.87
C ILE A 10 -36.15 -52.54 -6.04
N VAL A 11 -35.81 -52.24 -4.78
CA VAL A 11 -36.45 -51.14 -4.07
C VAL A 11 -35.91 -49.87 -4.72
N PRO A 12 -36.76 -48.96 -5.22
CA PRO A 12 -36.27 -47.68 -5.71
C PRO A 12 -35.68 -46.96 -4.50
N MET A 13 -34.35 -46.83 -4.44
CA MET A 13 -33.76 -45.73 -3.70
C MET A 13 -34.27 -44.48 -4.39
N SER A 14 -35.32 -43.89 -3.85
CA SER A 14 -35.66 -42.50 -4.14
C SER A 14 -34.42 -41.70 -3.77
N THR A 15 -33.68 -41.26 -4.77
CA THR A 15 -32.78 -40.12 -4.65
C THR A 15 -33.63 -38.98 -4.10
N PHE A 16 -33.53 -38.69 -2.80
CA PHE A 16 -34.24 -37.56 -2.22
C PHE A 16 -33.72 -36.31 -2.93
N ALA A 17 -34.63 -35.58 -3.60
CA ALA A 17 -34.29 -34.29 -4.16
C ALA A 17 -33.80 -33.39 -3.00
N GLN A 18 -32.68 -32.71 -3.22
CA GLN A 18 -32.12 -31.77 -2.27
C GLN A 18 -33.15 -30.68 -1.96
N MET A 19 -33.38 -30.40 -0.67
CA MET A 19 -34.32 -29.37 -0.25
C MET A 19 -33.79 -27.98 -0.63
N THR A 20 -34.67 -27.10 -1.08
CA THR A 20 -34.32 -25.69 -1.31
C THR A 20 -34.24 -24.93 0.01
N ASP A 21 -33.51 -23.81 0.04
CA ASP A 21 -33.41 -22.94 1.23
C ASP A 21 -34.80 -22.59 1.82
N ALA A 22 -35.77 -22.26 0.96
CA ALA A 22 -37.15 -22.01 1.37
C ALA A 22 -37.84 -23.23 2.00
N GLN A 23 -37.58 -24.44 1.50
CA GLN A 23 -38.13 -25.67 2.07
C GLN A 23 -37.50 -25.98 3.43
N VAL A 24 -36.20 -25.74 3.60
CA VAL A 24 -35.49 -25.95 4.87
C VAL A 24 -35.98 -24.96 5.92
N LYS A 25 -36.13 -23.68 5.57
CA LYS A 25 -36.69 -22.65 6.46
C LYS A 25 -38.12 -22.96 6.88
N ALA A 26 -38.98 -23.38 5.95
CA ALA A 26 -40.34 -23.79 6.28
C ALA A 26 -40.37 -25.02 7.20
N LEU A 27 -39.46 -25.97 7.00
CA LEU A 27 -39.32 -27.13 7.89
C LEU A 27 -38.84 -26.72 9.28
N ALA A 28 -37.90 -25.78 9.41
CA ALA A 28 -37.47 -25.26 10.71
C ALA A 28 -38.64 -24.63 11.49
N GLU A 29 -39.53 -23.92 10.82
CA GLU A 29 -40.67 -23.27 11.47
C GLU A 29 -41.77 -24.27 11.91
N THR A 30 -42.06 -25.26 11.07
CA THR A 30 -43.28 -26.09 11.20
C THR A 30 -43.03 -27.56 11.51
N GLY A 31 -41.79 -28.03 11.34
CA GLY A 31 -41.41 -29.44 11.51
C GLY A 31 -41.45 -29.91 12.96
N THR A 32 -41.74 -31.19 13.14
CA THR A 32 -41.64 -31.86 14.44
C THR A 32 -40.17 -32.08 14.83
N GLU A 33 -39.90 -32.23 16.13
CA GLU A 33 -38.53 -32.50 16.62
C GLU A 33 -37.91 -33.73 15.94
N ASP A 34 -38.68 -34.80 15.72
CA ASP A 34 -38.25 -36.01 15.00
C ASP A 34 -37.85 -35.72 13.55
N GLU A 35 -38.63 -34.93 12.83
CA GLU A 35 -38.32 -34.55 11.44
C GLU A 35 -37.06 -33.69 11.37
N LEU A 36 -36.91 -32.74 12.30
CA LEU A 36 -35.72 -31.88 12.38
C LEU A 36 -34.45 -32.69 12.67
N VAL A 37 -34.50 -33.65 13.61
CA VAL A 37 -33.36 -34.53 13.92
C VAL A 37 -33.00 -35.41 12.73
N LEU A 38 -33.99 -36.04 12.10
CA LEU A 38 -33.75 -36.90 10.94
C LEU A 38 -33.09 -36.12 9.80
N ARG A 39 -33.69 -34.98 9.41
CA ARG A 39 -33.22 -34.17 8.27
C ARG A 39 -31.88 -33.51 8.53
N SER A 40 -31.67 -32.94 9.72
CA SER A 40 -30.35 -32.38 10.06
C SER A 40 -29.26 -33.45 10.05
N SER A 41 -29.54 -34.69 10.50
CA SER A 41 -28.57 -35.79 10.46
C SER A 41 -28.21 -36.19 9.03
N GLU A 42 -29.21 -36.31 8.15
CA GLU A 42 -28.99 -36.56 6.72
C GLU A 42 -28.15 -35.45 6.09
N MET A 43 -28.46 -34.18 6.38
CA MET A 43 -27.72 -33.04 5.84
C MET A 43 -26.26 -33.02 6.34
N ILE A 44 -26.01 -33.21 7.64
CA ILE A 44 -24.64 -33.29 8.20
C ILE A 44 -23.85 -34.43 7.55
N GLN A 45 -24.45 -35.62 7.41
CA GLN A 45 -23.79 -36.77 6.80
C GLN A 45 -23.41 -36.53 5.33
N ASN A 46 -24.21 -35.75 4.60
CA ASN A 46 -23.97 -35.39 3.21
C ASN A 46 -23.31 -34.01 3.05
N ASN A 47 -22.77 -33.45 4.14
CA ASN A 47 -22.05 -32.17 4.19
C ASN A 47 -22.84 -30.92 3.76
N PHE A 48 -24.17 -30.96 3.80
CA PHE A 48 -25.03 -29.77 3.61
C PHE A 48 -25.16 -28.98 4.92
N LEU A 49 -24.03 -28.45 5.40
CA LEU A 49 -23.88 -27.93 6.77
C LEU A 49 -24.65 -26.64 7.00
N TYR A 50 -24.72 -25.75 6.02
CA TYR A 50 -25.54 -24.53 6.11
C TYR A 50 -27.01 -24.85 6.39
N HIS A 51 -27.61 -25.72 5.58
CA HIS A 51 -29.00 -26.13 5.74
C HIS A 51 -29.22 -26.95 7.02
N ALA A 52 -28.26 -27.80 7.40
CA ALA A 52 -28.31 -28.50 8.68
C ALA A 52 -28.33 -27.52 9.86
N GLY A 53 -27.53 -26.44 9.78
CA GLY A 53 -27.44 -25.39 10.79
C GLY A 53 -28.79 -24.77 11.10
N ILE A 54 -29.57 -24.41 10.08
CA ILE A 54 -30.93 -23.85 10.22
C ILE A 54 -31.82 -24.78 11.06
N LEU A 55 -31.79 -26.09 10.79
CA LEU A 55 -32.59 -27.07 11.52
C LEU A 55 -32.07 -27.31 12.94
N VAL A 56 -30.76 -27.29 13.13
CA VAL A 56 -30.11 -27.47 14.44
C VAL A 56 -30.34 -26.26 15.36
N ASP A 57 -30.37 -25.05 14.82
CA ASP A 57 -30.69 -23.84 15.57
C ASP A 57 -32.11 -23.94 16.15
N ARG A 58 -33.07 -24.41 15.34
CA ARG A 58 -34.42 -24.71 15.83
C ARG A 58 -34.43 -25.77 16.92
N LEU A 59 -33.67 -26.85 16.78
CA LEU A 59 -33.55 -27.89 17.81
C LEU A 59 -33.00 -27.32 19.13
N LEU A 60 -32.06 -26.38 19.06
CA LEU A 60 -31.52 -25.68 20.23
C LEU A 60 -32.50 -24.69 20.85
N GLU A 61 -33.41 -24.08 20.09
CA GLU A 61 -34.52 -23.31 20.66
C GLU A 61 -35.46 -24.20 21.48
N ILE A 62 -35.73 -25.42 21.01
CA ILE A 62 -36.59 -26.39 21.70
C ILE A 62 -35.90 -26.94 22.96
N LYS A 63 -34.62 -27.33 22.85
CA LYS A 63 -33.81 -27.90 23.95
C LYS A 63 -32.39 -27.30 23.98
N PRO A 64 -32.21 -26.11 24.61
CA PRO A 64 -30.92 -25.41 24.60
C PRO A 64 -29.77 -26.18 25.29
N GLN A 65 -30.11 -27.05 26.25
CA GLN A 65 -29.15 -27.81 27.05
C GLN A 65 -28.93 -29.25 26.54
N SER A 66 -29.49 -29.60 25.37
CA SER A 66 -29.31 -30.93 24.77
C SER A 66 -27.85 -31.14 24.39
N ALA A 67 -27.19 -32.15 24.95
CA ALA A 67 -25.81 -32.50 24.61
C ALA A 67 -25.70 -32.88 23.12
N ASN A 68 -26.64 -33.68 22.61
CA ASN A 68 -26.74 -34.06 21.20
C ASN A 68 -26.84 -32.84 20.26
N TYR A 69 -27.73 -31.89 20.55
CA TYR A 69 -27.94 -30.74 19.65
C TYR A 69 -26.78 -29.76 19.70
N ASN A 70 -26.15 -29.60 20.87
CA ASN A 70 -24.92 -28.83 21.00
C ASN A 70 -23.75 -29.53 20.28
N TYR A 71 -23.65 -30.86 20.27
CA TYR A 71 -22.65 -31.57 19.45
C TYR A 71 -22.80 -31.24 17.96
N ARG A 72 -24.03 -31.29 17.44
CA ARG A 72 -24.31 -30.95 16.04
C ARG A 72 -23.96 -29.52 15.71
N LYS A 73 -24.38 -28.57 16.55
CA LYS A 73 -24.08 -27.15 16.34
C LYS A 73 -22.58 -26.90 16.42
N GLY A 74 -21.90 -27.46 17.43
CA GLY A 74 -20.45 -27.38 17.55
C GLY A 74 -19.73 -27.90 16.31
N PHE A 75 -20.16 -29.06 15.77
CA PHE A 75 -19.58 -29.61 14.55
C PHE A 75 -19.81 -28.72 13.32
N ILE A 76 -21.02 -28.19 13.14
CA ILE A 76 -21.35 -27.29 12.03
C ILE A 76 -20.54 -26.00 12.14
N VAL A 77 -20.55 -25.35 13.31
CA VAL A 77 -19.83 -24.09 13.55
C VAL A 77 -18.33 -24.26 13.38
N TYR A 78 -17.77 -25.39 13.84
CA TYR A 78 -16.35 -25.71 13.64
C TYR A 78 -15.98 -25.94 12.17
N THR A 79 -16.85 -26.62 11.40
CA THR A 79 -16.50 -27.10 10.06
C THR A 79 -16.90 -26.15 8.94
N ALA A 80 -18.05 -25.48 9.06
CA ALA A 80 -18.60 -24.59 8.03
C ALA A 80 -18.34 -23.12 8.37
N ASP A 81 -18.64 -22.71 9.60
CA ASP A 81 -18.48 -21.30 10.00
C ASP A 81 -17.02 -20.99 10.38
N THR A 82 -16.20 -22.03 10.60
CA THR A 82 -14.81 -21.95 11.08
C THR A 82 -14.64 -21.11 12.35
N ASP A 83 -15.68 -21.06 13.18
CA ASP A 83 -15.69 -20.31 14.43
C ASP A 83 -15.44 -21.26 15.61
N TYR A 84 -14.17 -21.66 15.79
CA TYR A 84 -13.80 -22.54 16.90
C TYR A 84 -14.09 -21.94 18.28
N PRO A 85 -14.01 -20.62 18.54
CA PRO A 85 -14.43 -20.07 19.84
C PRO A 85 -15.90 -20.35 20.17
N THR A 86 -16.82 -20.17 19.21
CA THR A 86 -18.23 -20.52 19.39
C THR A 86 -18.41 -22.03 19.47
N ALA A 87 -17.69 -22.81 18.68
CA ALA A 87 -17.75 -24.27 18.72
C ALA A 87 -17.33 -24.85 20.09
N ILE A 88 -16.32 -24.27 20.76
CA ILE A 88 -15.90 -24.67 22.13
C ILE A 88 -17.10 -24.63 23.09
N ASN A 89 -17.87 -23.55 23.08
CA ASN A 89 -19.02 -23.39 23.98
C ASN A 89 -20.09 -24.47 23.76
N HIS A 90 -20.30 -24.88 22.52
CA HIS A 90 -21.22 -25.96 22.18
C HIS A 90 -20.64 -27.33 22.54
N PHE A 91 -19.39 -27.59 22.19
CA PHE A 91 -18.74 -28.87 22.52
C PHE A 91 -18.57 -29.09 24.03
N GLN A 92 -18.34 -28.05 24.82
CA GLN A 92 -18.35 -28.15 26.29
C GLN A 92 -19.70 -28.66 26.84
N LYS A 93 -20.82 -28.27 26.23
CA LYS A 93 -22.15 -28.80 26.58
C LYS A 93 -22.37 -30.21 26.05
N ALA A 94 -21.80 -30.52 24.88
CA ALA A 94 -21.86 -31.84 24.25
C ALA A 94 -21.19 -32.92 25.10
N VAL A 95 -19.97 -32.65 25.59
CA VAL A 95 -19.15 -33.65 26.30
C VAL A 95 -19.63 -33.99 27.72
N ILE A 96 -20.72 -33.36 28.19
CA ILE A 96 -21.36 -33.68 29.48
C ILE A 96 -22.00 -35.08 29.45
N GLU A 97 -22.50 -35.53 28.28
CA GLU A 97 -23.15 -36.83 28.13
C GLU A 97 -22.63 -37.57 26.89
N VAL A 98 -21.50 -38.26 27.02
CA VAL A 98 -20.89 -39.03 25.92
C VAL A 98 -21.27 -40.50 25.99
N LYS A 99 -21.57 -41.11 24.85
CA LYS A 99 -22.04 -42.50 24.73
C LYS A 99 -21.26 -43.27 23.68
N LYS A 100 -21.03 -44.56 23.98
CA LYS A 100 -20.40 -45.51 23.06
C LYS A 100 -21.26 -45.84 21.84
N ASN A 101 -22.57 -46.04 22.06
CA ASN A 101 -23.53 -46.30 21.00
C ASN A 101 -24.34 -45.02 20.82
N TYR A 102 -24.02 -44.27 19.77
CA TYR A 102 -24.67 -43.02 19.42
C TYR A 102 -25.51 -43.23 18.16
N ASP A 103 -26.79 -42.86 18.21
CA ASP A 103 -27.69 -42.86 17.04
C ASP A 103 -28.10 -41.43 16.69
N PRO A 104 -27.54 -40.82 15.62
CA PRO A 104 -27.90 -39.46 15.25
C PRO A 104 -29.35 -39.34 14.76
N TYR A 105 -30.05 -40.39 14.34
CA TYR A 105 -31.32 -40.24 13.62
C TYR A 105 -32.57 -40.25 14.50
N THR A 106 -32.43 -40.20 15.83
CA THR A 106 -33.56 -40.28 16.75
C THR A 106 -33.54 -39.24 17.86
N VAL A 107 -34.71 -38.67 18.17
CA VAL A 107 -34.90 -37.76 19.32
C VAL A 107 -34.68 -38.43 20.67
N LYS A 108 -34.63 -39.77 20.71
CA LYS A 108 -34.34 -40.53 21.93
C LYS A 108 -32.87 -40.48 22.31
N GLU A 109 -31.99 -40.09 21.40
CA GLU A 109 -30.57 -39.93 21.67
C GLU A 109 -30.31 -38.63 22.42
N THR A 110 -29.99 -38.72 23.70
CA THR A 110 -29.68 -37.58 24.58
C THR A 110 -28.20 -37.23 24.62
N GLY A 111 -27.31 -38.16 24.27
CA GLY A 111 -25.86 -38.00 24.38
C GLY A 111 -25.16 -37.76 23.04
N THR A 112 -23.84 -37.90 23.03
CA THR A 112 -22.98 -37.59 21.89
C THR A 112 -21.99 -38.73 21.62
N PRO A 113 -21.40 -38.83 20.41
CA PRO A 113 -20.33 -39.78 20.16
C PRO A 113 -19.02 -39.35 20.85
N TYR A 114 -18.09 -40.29 20.99
CA TYR A 114 -16.74 -39.99 21.51
C TYR A 114 -15.98 -38.97 20.65
N ASP A 115 -16.32 -38.84 19.37
CA ASP A 115 -15.76 -37.87 18.44
C ASP A 115 -15.88 -36.42 18.96
N ALA A 116 -16.87 -36.13 19.83
CA ALA A 116 -16.99 -34.84 20.51
C ALA A 116 -15.73 -34.45 21.30
N TYR A 117 -15.01 -35.41 21.90
CA TYR A 117 -13.74 -35.15 22.58
C TYR A 117 -12.65 -34.73 21.60
N TYR A 118 -12.57 -35.37 20.43
CA TYR A 118 -11.60 -35.01 19.40
C TYR A 118 -11.84 -33.59 18.87
N TYR A 119 -13.07 -33.25 18.50
CA TYR A 119 -13.37 -31.92 17.98
C TYR A 119 -13.15 -30.82 19.03
N LEU A 120 -13.53 -31.07 20.30
CA LEU A 120 -13.23 -30.14 21.39
C LEU A 120 -11.71 -29.96 21.59
N ALA A 121 -10.94 -31.04 21.49
CA ALA A 121 -9.48 -30.97 21.56
C ALA A 121 -8.89 -30.13 20.43
N LYS A 122 -9.36 -30.32 19.18
CA LYS A 122 -8.95 -29.50 18.03
C LYS A 122 -9.28 -28.03 18.24
N CYS A 123 -10.47 -27.69 18.74
CA CYS A 123 -10.80 -26.30 19.02
C CYS A 123 -9.90 -25.70 20.11
N TYR A 124 -9.59 -26.44 21.18
CA TYR A 124 -8.63 -25.96 22.19
C TYR A 124 -7.20 -25.85 21.67
N HIS A 125 -6.80 -26.69 20.73
CA HIS A 125 -5.50 -26.60 20.07
C HIS A 125 -5.43 -25.30 19.26
N LEU A 126 -6.44 -25.02 18.43
CA LEU A 126 -6.57 -23.77 17.68
C LEU A 126 -6.58 -22.54 18.59
N ASP A 127 -7.29 -22.62 19.72
CA ASP A 127 -7.37 -21.55 20.73
C ASP A 127 -6.12 -21.44 21.62
N GLU A 128 -5.03 -22.14 21.29
CA GLU A 128 -3.75 -22.16 22.02
C GLU A 128 -3.85 -22.67 23.48
N GLN A 129 -4.96 -23.32 23.85
CA GLN A 129 -5.17 -23.96 25.16
C GLN A 129 -4.58 -25.37 25.19
N LEU A 130 -3.25 -25.47 25.06
CA LEU A 130 -2.53 -26.72 24.79
C LEU A 130 -2.77 -27.83 25.84
N ASP A 131 -2.89 -27.47 27.12
CA ASP A 131 -3.17 -28.45 28.19
C ASP A 131 -4.58 -29.04 28.08
N GLN A 132 -5.57 -28.22 27.70
CA GLN A 132 -6.94 -28.70 27.49
C GLN A 132 -7.01 -29.58 26.25
N ALA A 133 -6.37 -29.16 25.15
CA ALA A 133 -6.27 -29.95 23.94
C ALA A 133 -5.69 -31.35 24.22
N GLU A 134 -4.55 -31.41 24.91
CA GLU A 134 -3.90 -32.66 25.28
C GLU A 134 -4.80 -33.58 26.12
N ASN A 135 -5.51 -33.01 27.10
CA ASN A 135 -6.43 -33.76 27.95
C ASN A 135 -7.56 -34.40 27.13
N TYR A 136 -8.20 -33.64 26.23
CA TYR A 136 -9.32 -34.13 25.44
C TYR A 136 -8.90 -35.10 24.32
N TYR A 137 -7.71 -34.93 23.73
CA TYR A 137 -7.14 -35.94 22.83
C TYR A 137 -6.92 -37.28 23.55
N LYS A 138 -6.36 -37.26 24.78
CA LYS A 138 -6.19 -38.49 25.57
C LYS A 138 -7.53 -39.12 25.93
N LEU A 139 -8.52 -38.33 26.33
CA LEU A 139 -9.88 -38.82 26.58
C LEU A 139 -10.49 -39.48 25.33
N PHE A 140 -10.28 -38.90 24.14
CA PHE A 140 -10.70 -39.54 22.89
C PHE A 140 -10.02 -40.89 22.68
N LEU A 141 -8.70 -40.99 22.82
CA LEU A 141 -7.94 -42.23 22.61
C LEU A 141 -8.31 -43.34 23.61
N GLU A 142 -8.58 -42.97 24.86
CA GLU A 142 -8.96 -43.92 25.92
C GLU A 142 -10.32 -44.58 25.68
N ASN A 143 -11.24 -43.85 25.03
CA ASN A 143 -12.65 -44.24 24.95
C ASN A 143 -13.12 -44.65 23.55
N SER A 144 -12.50 -44.11 22.50
CA SER A 144 -12.88 -44.35 21.11
C SER A 144 -12.56 -45.78 20.65
N ALA A 145 -13.15 -46.18 19.51
CA ALA A 145 -12.78 -47.43 18.88
C ALA A 145 -11.35 -47.32 18.31
N LYS A 146 -10.50 -48.32 18.57
CA LYS A 146 -9.12 -48.38 18.05
C LYS A 146 -8.98 -48.27 16.53
N LYS A 147 -10.07 -48.47 15.78
CA LYS A 147 -10.13 -48.37 14.31
C LYS A 147 -10.85 -47.10 13.83
N SER A 148 -11.16 -46.16 14.72
CA SER A 148 -11.71 -44.87 14.31
C SER A 148 -10.69 -44.14 13.43
N ARG A 149 -11.16 -43.50 12.37
CA ARG A 149 -10.31 -42.72 11.46
C ARG A 149 -9.65 -41.52 12.16
N LEU A 150 -10.24 -41.06 13.27
CA LEU A 150 -9.72 -39.93 14.05
C LEU A 150 -8.55 -40.32 14.97
N VAL A 151 -8.23 -41.62 15.14
CA VAL A 151 -7.12 -42.05 16.02
C VAL A 151 -5.78 -41.55 15.50
N ASP A 152 -5.52 -41.70 14.20
CA ASP A 152 -4.26 -41.26 13.60
C ASP A 152 -4.14 -39.72 13.63
N LEU A 153 -5.24 -39.02 13.35
CA LEU A 153 -5.32 -37.55 13.47
C LEU A 153 -5.11 -37.08 14.92
N THR A 154 -5.60 -37.83 15.91
CA THR A 154 -5.41 -37.51 17.33
C THR A 154 -3.96 -37.70 17.76
N ASN A 155 -3.31 -38.77 17.30
CA ASN A 155 -1.89 -38.99 17.58
C ASN A 155 -1.03 -37.90 16.95
N LEU A 156 -1.31 -37.53 15.69
CA LEU A 156 -0.66 -36.40 15.03
C LEU A 156 -0.85 -35.10 15.83
N GLY A 157 -2.07 -34.79 16.26
CA GLY A 157 -2.35 -33.61 17.09
C GLY A 157 -1.55 -33.58 18.39
N LEU A 158 -1.34 -34.74 19.04
CA LEU A 158 -0.50 -34.83 20.25
C LEU A 158 0.98 -34.56 19.96
N GLU A 159 1.51 -34.98 18.80
CA GLU A 159 2.87 -34.66 18.38
C GLU A 159 3.02 -33.16 18.08
N GLN A 160 2.06 -32.59 17.36
CA GLN A 160 2.02 -31.16 17.03
C GLN A 160 1.89 -30.27 18.28
N LEU A 161 1.20 -30.73 19.33
CA LEU A 161 1.19 -30.03 20.63
C LEU A 161 2.59 -29.93 21.26
N VAL A 162 3.46 -30.92 21.06
CA VAL A 162 4.86 -30.87 21.54
C VAL A 162 5.63 -29.78 20.79
N VAL A 163 5.43 -29.68 19.48
CA VAL A 163 6.03 -28.63 18.65
C VAL A 163 5.49 -27.26 19.01
N ALA A 164 4.17 -27.11 19.18
CA ALA A 164 3.54 -25.86 19.60
C ALA A 164 4.15 -25.35 20.91
N ARG A 165 4.30 -26.22 21.92
CA ARG A 165 4.96 -25.86 23.19
C ARG A 165 6.42 -25.44 22.99
N ARG A 166 7.16 -26.14 22.12
CA ARG A 166 8.57 -25.84 21.82
C ARG A 166 8.73 -24.45 21.20
N GLU A 167 8.00 -24.17 20.12
CA GLU A 167 8.13 -22.92 19.37
C GLU A 167 7.53 -21.73 20.15
N MET A 168 6.38 -21.88 20.82
CA MET A 168 5.79 -20.81 21.63
C MET A 168 6.65 -20.44 22.84
N ALA A 169 7.45 -21.38 23.37
CA ALA A 169 8.40 -21.10 24.45
C ALA A 169 9.66 -20.35 23.99
N SER A 170 9.91 -20.25 22.69
CA SER A 170 11.07 -19.55 22.11
C SER A 170 10.70 -18.83 20.81
N PRO A 171 9.91 -17.73 20.90
CA PRO A 171 9.48 -16.99 19.72
C PRO A 171 10.65 -16.46 18.88
N ARG A 172 10.47 -16.46 17.55
CA ARG A 172 11.38 -15.87 16.58
C ARG A 172 11.31 -14.34 16.60
N SER A 173 12.38 -13.70 16.13
CA SER A 173 12.43 -12.25 15.90
C SER A 173 11.63 -11.90 14.63
N ALA A 174 10.30 -11.96 14.76
CA ALA A 174 9.38 -11.65 13.68
C ALA A 174 8.12 -10.97 14.23
N ILE A 175 7.57 -10.03 13.45
CA ILE A 175 6.27 -9.41 13.66
C ILE A 175 5.32 -10.01 12.65
N VAL A 176 4.15 -10.47 13.10
CA VAL A 176 3.07 -10.96 12.24
C VAL A 176 1.86 -10.08 12.46
N LYS A 177 1.45 -9.35 11.41
CA LYS A 177 0.39 -8.35 11.46
C LYS A 177 -0.68 -8.73 10.45
N ASN A 178 -1.94 -8.78 10.89
CA ASN A 178 -3.06 -8.89 9.95
C ASN A 178 -3.06 -7.66 9.03
N VAL A 179 -3.21 -7.84 7.72
CA VAL A 179 -3.12 -6.72 6.76
C VAL A 179 -4.26 -5.70 6.89
N GLY A 180 -5.31 -6.04 7.67
CA GLY A 180 -6.42 -5.13 7.99
C GLY A 180 -7.62 -5.28 7.06
N ASP A 181 -8.70 -4.57 7.41
CA ASP A 181 -10.00 -4.62 6.75
C ASP A 181 -10.05 -3.94 5.37
N ALA A 182 -8.97 -3.23 5.00
CA ALA A 182 -8.78 -2.76 3.63
C ALA A 182 -8.65 -3.94 2.66
N VAL A 183 -7.96 -5.01 3.07
CA VAL A 183 -7.76 -6.22 2.26
C VAL A 183 -8.66 -7.34 2.74
N ASN A 184 -8.60 -7.72 4.02
CA ASN A 184 -9.36 -8.86 4.56
C ASN A 184 -10.84 -8.50 4.78
N GLY A 185 -11.72 -9.43 4.46
CA GLY A 185 -13.16 -9.37 4.67
C GLY A 185 -13.65 -10.41 5.68
N PRO A 186 -14.98 -10.52 5.87
CA PRO A 186 -15.58 -11.54 6.74
C PRO A 186 -15.59 -12.94 6.11
N GLU A 187 -15.40 -13.05 4.79
CA GLU A 187 -15.18 -14.33 4.09
C GLU A 187 -13.69 -14.69 4.01
N ALA A 188 -13.37 -15.89 3.51
CA ALA A 188 -11.98 -16.32 3.37
C ALA A 188 -11.19 -15.48 2.34
N ASP A 189 -10.03 -14.98 2.77
CA ASP A 189 -9.02 -14.29 1.98
C ASP A 189 -7.66 -14.97 2.16
N TYR A 190 -7.12 -15.53 1.07
CA TYR A 190 -5.97 -16.44 1.15
C TYR A 190 -5.18 -16.51 -0.16
N ALA A 191 -4.14 -17.34 -0.17
CA ALA A 191 -3.15 -17.45 -1.24
C ALA A 191 -2.55 -16.10 -1.69
N PRO A 192 -1.99 -15.29 -0.75
CA PRO A 192 -1.39 -14.01 -1.10
C PRO A 192 -0.12 -14.20 -1.93
N VAL A 193 -0.04 -13.45 -3.02
CA VAL A 193 1.16 -13.30 -3.84
C VAL A 193 1.54 -11.83 -3.85
N ILE A 194 2.57 -11.49 -3.07
CA ILE A 194 3.15 -10.16 -3.05
C ILE A 194 4.10 -9.97 -4.24
N SER A 195 4.04 -8.81 -4.88
CA SER A 195 5.06 -8.40 -5.85
C SER A 195 6.43 -8.27 -5.19
N LEU A 196 7.51 -8.46 -5.95
CA LEU A 196 8.87 -8.44 -5.37
C LEU A 196 9.24 -7.08 -4.75
N ASP A 197 8.64 -6.00 -5.21
CA ASP A 197 8.82 -4.65 -4.64
C ASP A 197 7.84 -4.35 -3.46
N GLY A 198 6.89 -5.23 -3.20
CA GLY A 198 5.94 -5.10 -2.09
C GLY A 198 4.77 -4.16 -2.33
N ASN A 199 4.49 -3.76 -3.58
CA ASN A 199 3.49 -2.74 -3.91
C ASN A 199 2.19 -3.28 -4.53
N SER A 200 2.14 -4.56 -4.93
CA SER A 200 0.93 -5.22 -5.42
C SER A 200 0.71 -6.52 -4.65
N LEU A 201 -0.49 -6.72 -4.12
CA LEU A 201 -0.91 -7.93 -3.42
C LEU A 201 -2.05 -8.59 -4.19
N TYR A 202 -1.75 -9.71 -4.83
CA TYR A 202 -2.75 -10.58 -5.47
C TYR A 202 -3.18 -11.64 -4.48
N PHE A 203 -4.46 -11.98 -4.44
CA PHE A 203 -4.95 -12.98 -3.51
C PHE A 203 -6.29 -13.57 -3.96
N THR A 204 -6.61 -14.74 -3.44
CA THR A 204 -7.89 -15.42 -3.63
C THR A 204 -8.87 -14.99 -2.55
N SER A 205 -10.12 -14.78 -2.94
CA SER A 205 -11.16 -14.34 -2.03
C SER A 205 -12.51 -14.95 -2.37
N ARG A 206 -13.30 -15.25 -1.34
CA ARG A 206 -14.72 -15.65 -1.44
C ARG A 206 -15.69 -14.51 -1.10
N ARG A 207 -15.20 -13.27 -1.05
CA ARG A 207 -16.03 -12.07 -0.77
C ARG A 207 -17.13 -11.86 -1.80
N GLN A 208 -18.19 -11.15 -1.39
CA GLN A 208 -19.20 -10.64 -2.32
C GLN A 208 -18.62 -9.59 -3.28
N TRP A 209 -18.95 -9.66 -4.57
CA TRP A 209 -18.57 -8.65 -5.57
C TRP A 209 -19.77 -7.94 -6.20
N GLU A 210 -19.49 -6.81 -6.85
CA GLU A 210 -20.48 -5.92 -7.44
C GLU A 210 -21.27 -6.60 -8.58
N GLY A 211 -22.59 -6.42 -8.57
CA GLY A 211 -23.46 -6.90 -9.66
C GLY A 211 -24.00 -8.33 -9.50
N VAL A 212 -23.56 -9.09 -8.49
CA VAL A 212 -24.10 -10.43 -8.19
C VAL A 212 -25.08 -10.36 -7.01
N PRO A 213 -26.35 -10.78 -7.18
CA PRO A 213 -27.30 -10.84 -6.07
C PRO A 213 -26.86 -11.84 -5.00
N ASP A 214 -27.12 -11.50 -3.73
CA ASP A 214 -26.87 -12.41 -2.61
C ASP A 214 -27.60 -13.75 -2.79
N GLY A 215 -26.92 -14.83 -2.40
CA GLY A 215 -27.39 -16.21 -2.56
C GLY A 215 -27.17 -16.82 -3.94
N LYS A 216 -26.72 -16.06 -4.95
CA LYS A 216 -26.41 -16.59 -6.28
C LYS A 216 -25.00 -17.20 -6.30
N PHE A 217 -24.84 -18.32 -7.00
CA PHE A 217 -23.58 -19.08 -7.16
C PHE A 217 -22.98 -19.67 -5.88
N ARG A 218 -23.57 -19.44 -4.71
CA ARG A 218 -23.13 -20.07 -3.47
C ARG A 218 -23.20 -21.60 -3.57
N ASP A 219 -22.13 -22.25 -3.14
CA ASP A 219 -22.07 -23.70 -3.07
C ASP A 219 -23.14 -24.21 -2.08
N PRO A 220 -23.92 -25.26 -2.42
CA PRO A 220 -24.99 -25.73 -1.56
C PRO A 220 -24.53 -26.42 -0.26
N MET A 221 -23.27 -26.86 -0.17
CA MET A 221 -22.73 -27.63 0.97
C MET A 221 -22.36 -26.69 2.12
N LEU A 222 -21.53 -25.68 1.83
CA LEU A 222 -21.03 -24.72 2.83
C LEU A 222 -21.68 -23.34 2.73
N TYR A 223 -22.34 -23.03 1.60
CA TYR A 223 -22.93 -21.72 1.31
C TYR A 223 -21.89 -20.62 1.03
N ASP A 224 -20.69 -21.01 0.62
CA ASP A 224 -19.64 -20.08 0.22
C ASP A 224 -19.81 -19.61 -1.21
N LEU A 225 -19.39 -18.37 -1.49
CA LEU A 225 -19.22 -17.92 -2.86
C LEU A 225 -18.04 -18.63 -3.54
N PRO A 226 -18.03 -18.69 -4.88
CA PRO A 226 -16.87 -19.14 -5.63
C PRO A 226 -15.61 -18.32 -5.32
N GLU A 227 -14.47 -18.96 -5.55
CA GLU A 227 -13.15 -18.35 -5.40
C GLU A 227 -12.86 -17.44 -6.60
N ASP A 228 -12.46 -16.20 -6.35
CA ASP A 228 -12.03 -15.27 -7.38
C ASP A 228 -10.69 -14.63 -6.99
N ILE A 229 -9.95 -14.15 -7.99
CA ILE A 229 -8.69 -13.45 -7.77
C ILE A 229 -8.91 -11.94 -7.70
N PHE A 230 -8.35 -11.32 -6.66
CA PHE A 230 -8.35 -9.89 -6.44
C PHE A 230 -6.92 -9.35 -6.37
N VAL A 231 -6.78 -8.07 -6.68
CA VAL A 231 -5.52 -7.33 -6.48
C VAL A 231 -5.78 -6.07 -5.66
N SER A 232 -4.89 -5.80 -4.70
CA SER A 232 -4.78 -4.53 -3.99
C SER A 232 -3.39 -3.93 -4.22
N PHE A 233 -3.30 -2.61 -4.26
CA PHE A 233 -2.05 -1.87 -4.42
C PHE A 233 -1.75 -1.07 -3.15
N ALA A 234 -0.48 -0.99 -2.76
CA ALA A 234 -0.03 -0.10 -1.69
C ALA A 234 0.15 1.33 -2.23
N ASP A 235 -0.35 2.32 -1.50
CA ASP A 235 -0.13 3.73 -1.82
C ASP A 235 1.22 4.26 -1.27
N PHE A 236 1.47 5.57 -1.41
CA PHE A 236 2.70 6.22 -0.93
C PHE A 236 2.92 6.11 0.59
N ASP A 237 1.84 6.00 1.37
CA ASP A 237 1.89 5.86 2.82
C ASP A 237 2.06 4.38 3.23
N GLY A 238 2.05 3.46 2.26
CA GLY A 238 2.14 2.02 2.46
C GLY A 238 0.81 1.38 2.83
N GLU A 239 -0.30 2.10 2.65
CA GLU A 239 -1.64 1.61 2.95
C GLU A 239 -2.25 0.90 1.73
N TRP A 240 -2.99 -0.18 2.00
CA TRP A 240 -3.61 -0.98 0.94
C TRP A 240 -4.89 -0.32 0.41
N THR A 241 -5.01 -0.29 -0.92
CA THR A 241 -6.22 0.16 -1.63
C THR A 241 -7.33 -0.91 -1.60
N ALA A 242 -8.57 -0.49 -1.86
CA ALA A 242 -9.69 -1.42 -1.97
C ALA A 242 -9.44 -2.48 -3.07
N PRO A 243 -9.62 -3.79 -2.79
CA PRO A 243 -9.31 -4.84 -3.74
C PRO A 243 -10.20 -4.81 -4.99
N THR A 244 -9.59 -5.09 -6.14
CA THR A 244 -10.28 -5.16 -7.44
C THR A 244 -10.25 -6.60 -7.97
N LYS A 245 -11.41 -7.16 -8.30
CA LYS A 245 -11.53 -8.48 -8.96
C LYS A 245 -10.86 -8.47 -10.33
N LEU A 246 -10.06 -9.47 -10.66
CA LEU A 246 -9.42 -9.58 -11.97
C LEU A 246 -10.42 -9.94 -13.07
N GLU A 247 -10.30 -9.27 -14.21
CA GLU A 247 -11.31 -9.28 -15.29
C GLU A 247 -11.53 -10.65 -15.96
N PHE A 248 -10.58 -11.58 -15.84
CA PHE A 248 -10.69 -12.91 -16.44
C PHE A 248 -11.44 -13.93 -15.56
N CYS A 249 -11.70 -13.62 -14.29
CA CYS A 249 -12.39 -14.53 -13.38
C CYS A 249 -13.88 -14.62 -13.73
N VAL A 250 -14.42 -15.84 -13.74
CA VAL A 250 -15.79 -16.14 -14.14
C VAL A 250 -16.65 -16.38 -12.91
N ASP A 251 -17.73 -15.61 -12.76
CA ASP A 251 -18.64 -15.61 -11.59
C ASP A 251 -19.18 -16.97 -11.08
N SER A 252 -19.02 -18.06 -11.83
CA SER A 252 -19.54 -19.39 -11.51
C SER A 252 -18.46 -20.46 -11.40
N LEU A 253 -17.19 -20.09 -11.48
CA LEU A 253 -16.04 -21.00 -11.37
C LEU A 253 -15.22 -20.63 -10.13
N ASN A 254 -14.34 -21.55 -9.73
CA ASN A 254 -13.35 -21.28 -8.71
C ASN A 254 -12.01 -21.01 -9.40
N GLU A 255 -11.52 -19.79 -9.25
CA GLU A 255 -10.23 -19.31 -9.72
C GLU A 255 -9.41 -18.81 -8.53
N ALA A 256 -8.29 -19.48 -8.27
CA ALA A 256 -7.40 -19.14 -7.16
C ALA A 256 -6.02 -18.71 -7.65
N THR A 257 -5.43 -17.74 -6.95
CA THR A 257 -4.09 -17.23 -7.21
C THR A 257 -3.05 -18.30 -6.84
N ILE A 258 -2.10 -18.57 -7.75
CA ILE A 258 -0.95 -19.41 -7.46
C ILE A 258 0.31 -18.56 -7.31
N GLY A 259 0.62 -17.76 -8.33
CA GLY A 259 1.90 -17.07 -8.40
C GLY A 259 1.90 -16.00 -9.47
N VAL A 260 2.85 -15.10 -9.37
CA VAL A 260 3.04 -14.01 -10.32
C VAL A 260 4.50 -14.01 -10.74
N SER A 261 4.78 -13.75 -12.01
CA SER A 261 6.16 -13.62 -12.49
C SER A 261 6.86 -12.44 -11.83
N ALA A 262 8.19 -12.47 -11.77
CA ALA A 262 8.98 -11.43 -11.11
C ALA A 262 8.76 -10.00 -11.67
N ASP A 263 8.29 -9.90 -12.91
CA ASP A 263 7.95 -8.66 -13.61
C ASP A 263 6.44 -8.35 -13.63
N GLU A 264 5.64 -9.13 -12.90
CA GLU A 264 4.18 -9.07 -12.80
C GLU A 264 3.42 -9.19 -14.12
N ARG A 265 4.08 -9.62 -15.20
CA ARG A 265 3.44 -9.78 -16.51
C ARG A 265 2.65 -11.05 -16.66
N ARG A 266 2.85 -12.04 -15.81
CA ARG A 266 2.17 -13.32 -15.87
C ARG A 266 1.63 -13.67 -14.51
N ILE A 267 0.34 -13.96 -14.45
CA ILE A 267 -0.29 -14.60 -13.30
C ILE A 267 -0.51 -16.08 -13.60
N PHE A 268 -0.18 -16.93 -12.64
CA PHE A 268 -0.51 -18.36 -12.63
C PHE A 268 -1.75 -18.55 -11.76
N VAL A 269 -2.70 -19.33 -12.28
CA VAL A 269 -4.05 -19.48 -11.73
C VAL A 269 -4.36 -20.95 -11.59
N TYR A 270 -4.92 -21.33 -10.44
CA TYR A 270 -5.56 -22.63 -10.25
C TYR A 270 -7.03 -22.48 -10.66
N GLU A 271 -7.53 -23.38 -11.50
CA GLU A 271 -8.93 -23.38 -11.93
C GLU A 271 -9.46 -24.82 -11.97
N ASP A 272 -10.60 -25.07 -11.34
CA ASP A 272 -11.21 -26.40 -11.28
C ASP A 272 -12.36 -26.60 -12.30
N ARG A 273 -12.07 -26.43 -13.59
CA ARG A 273 -13.05 -26.77 -14.67
C ARG A 273 -13.21 -28.26 -14.92
N SER A 274 -12.16 -29.04 -14.65
CA SER A 274 -12.06 -30.46 -15.03
C SER A 274 -12.35 -31.43 -13.89
N GLY A 275 -12.52 -30.93 -12.65
CA GLY A 275 -12.79 -31.71 -11.44
C GLY A 275 -11.52 -32.23 -10.74
N GLY A 276 -10.34 -31.82 -11.20
CA GLY A 276 -9.04 -32.16 -10.59
C GLY A 276 -8.16 -30.96 -10.29
N GLY A 277 -8.58 -29.74 -10.66
CA GLY A 277 -7.77 -28.54 -10.58
C GLY A 277 -6.61 -28.51 -11.59
N ASP A 278 -6.66 -27.58 -12.53
CA ASP A 278 -5.60 -27.36 -13.51
C ASP A 278 -4.94 -25.98 -13.29
N ILE A 279 -3.65 -25.91 -13.60
CA ILE A 279 -2.84 -24.69 -13.61
C ILE A 279 -2.96 -24.02 -14.98
N TYR A 280 -3.46 -22.80 -14.97
CA TYR A 280 -3.54 -21.86 -16.08
C TYR A 280 -2.57 -20.70 -15.86
N PHE A 281 -2.42 -19.88 -16.89
CA PHE A 281 -1.77 -18.59 -16.79
C PHE A 281 -2.51 -17.56 -17.64
N SER A 282 -2.34 -16.28 -17.29
CA SER A 282 -2.72 -15.16 -18.14
C SER A 282 -1.56 -14.16 -18.17
N ASP A 283 -1.27 -13.63 -19.36
CA ASP A 283 -0.27 -12.58 -19.55
C ASP A 283 -0.94 -11.20 -19.56
N ILE A 284 -0.26 -10.18 -19.05
CA ILE A 284 -0.64 -8.78 -19.21
C ILE A 284 -0.25 -8.34 -20.62
N LEU A 285 -1.24 -7.88 -21.38
CA LEU A 285 -1.09 -7.31 -22.71
C LEU A 285 -0.50 -5.89 -22.64
N ASP A 286 0.02 -5.39 -23.76
CA ASP A 286 0.58 -4.03 -23.90
C ASP A 286 -0.40 -2.91 -23.48
N ASN A 287 -1.70 -3.19 -23.45
CA ASN A 287 -2.73 -2.26 -22.99
C ASN A 287 -2.98 -2.27 -21.47
N GLY A 288 -2.18 -3.01 -20.71
CA GLY A 288 -2.28 -3.15 -19.25
C GLY A 288 -3.43 -4.05 -18.76
N ARG A 289 -4.08 -4.81 -19.65
CA ARG A 289 -5.13 -5.77 -19.30
C ARG A 289 -4.61 -7.20 -19.42
N PHE A 290 -5.11 -8.07 -18.56
CA PHE A 290 -4.86 -9.51 -18.67
C PHE A 290 -5.50 -10.08 -19.95
N ASP A 291 -4.78 -10.97 -20.62
CA ASP A 291 -5.30 -11.75 -21.74
C ASP A 291 -6.21 -12.88 -21.25
N GLN A 292 -6.80 -13.63 -22.17
CA GLN A 292 -7.56 -14.83 -21.85
C GLN A 292 -6.69 -15.88 -21.14
N MET A 293 -7.28 -16.61 -20.19
CA MET A 293 -6.57 -17.70 -19.50
C MET A 293 -6.21 -18.83 -20.46
N GLU A 294 -4.94 -19.23 -20.42
CA GLU A 294 -4.40 -20.37 -21.18
C GLU A 294 -3.94 -21.48 -20.25
N LYS A 295 -4.31 -22.72 -20.56
CA LYS A 295 -3.87 -23.89 -19.80
C LYS A 295 -2.34 -24.02 -19.90
N LEU A 296 -1.65 -24.21 -18.78
CA LEU A 296 -0.20 -24.38 -18.77
C LEU A 296 0.17 -25.78 -19.30
N ARG A 297 0.62 -25.85 -20.56
CA ARG A 297 0.86 -27.13 -21.28
C ARG A 297 2.28 -27.65 -21.11
N TYR A 298 2.70 -27.92 -19.88
CA TYR A 298 3.94 -28.66 -19.61
C TYR A 298 3.63 -30.15 -19.50
N SER A 299 4.47 -31.00 -20.09
CA SER A 299 4.14 -32.43 -20.29
C SER A 299 3.93 -33.23 -19.00
N GLU A 300 4.41 -32.72 -17.87
CA GLU A 300 4.40 -33.39 -16.56
C GLU A 300 3.60 -32.59 -15.51
N LEU A 301 2.82 -31.60 -15.96
CA LEU A 301 1.91 -30.76 -15.17
C LEU A 301 0.49 -30.87 -15.78
N ASN A 302 -0.52 -30.50 -15.02
CA ASN A 302 -1.94 -30.67 -15.36
C ASN A 302 -2.29 -32.13 -15.66
N SER A 303 -1.85 -33.02 -14.78
CA SER A 303 -2.18 -34.45 -14.86
C SER A 303 -3.59 -34.73 -14.32
N GLU A 304 -3.96 -36.01 -14.19
CA GLU A 304 -5.23 -36.41 -13.55
C GLU A 304 -5.19 -36.31 -12.01
N TYR A 305 -4.00 -36.07 -11.46
CA TYR A 305 -3.73 -35.96 -10.03
C TYR A 305 -3.92 -34.51 -9.58
N TRP A 306 -4.21 -34.32 -8.30
CA TRP A 306 -4.48 -33.02 -7.73
C TRP A 306 -3.19 -32.19 -7.65
N GLU A 307 -3.11 -31.13 -8.43
CA GLU A 307 -1.94 -30.25 -8.55
C GLU A 307 -2.32 -28.82 -8.17
N THR A 308 -2.23 -28.54 -6.88
CA THR A 308 -2.84 -27.37 -6.23
C THR A 308 -2.06 -26.08 -6.41
N HIS A 309 -0.74 -26.15 -6.55
CA HIS A 309 0.11 -24.96 -6.49
C HIS A 309 1.45 -25.19 -7.17
N CYS A 310 2.04 -24.14 -7.73
CA CYS A 310 3.38 -24.17 -8.31
C CYS A 310 4.11 -22.84 -8.17
N THR A 311 5.42 -22.88 -8.34
CA THR A 311 6.27 -21.70 -8.37
C THR A 311 7.41 -21.93 -9.36
N MET A 312 7.80 -20.89 -10.07
CA MET A 312 8.87 -20.94 -11.07
C MET A 312 10.03 -20.06 -10.62
N THR A 313 11.26 -20.55 -10.80
CA THR A 313 12.44 -19.73 -10.53
C THR A 313 12.47 -18.51 -11.44
N PRO A 314 12.90 -17.33 -10.96
CA PRO A 314 13.07 -16.12 -11.78
C PRO A 314 13.91 -16.29 -13.05
N ASP A 315 14.82 -17.28 -13.09
CA ASP A 315 15.63 -17.62 -14.28
C ASP A 315 14.92 -18.57 -15.27
N GLY A 316 13.70 -19.01 -14.94
CA GLY A 316 12.88 -19.93 -15.73
C GLY A 316 13.46 -21.33 -15.89
N GLN A 317 14.43 -21.72 -15.06
CA GLN A 317 15.11 -23.02 -15.18
C GLN A 317 14.42 -24.14 -14.40
N TYR A 318 13.70 -23.81 -13.33
CA TYR A 318 13.03 -24.78 -12.48
C TYR A 318 11.58 -24.37 -12.20
N LEU A 319 10.70 -25.36 -12.10
CA LEU A 319 9.34 -25.19 -11.60
C LEU A 319 9.12 -26.22 -10.49
N TYR A 320 8.67 -25.76 -9.33
CA TYR A 320 8.28 -26.59 -8.19
C TYR A 320 6.77 -26.62 -8.10
N PHE A 321 6.18 -27.77 -7.79
CA PHE A 321 4.72 -27.90 -7.69
C PHE A 321 4.33 -29.03 -6.74
N ALA A 322 3.14 -28.91 -6.15
CA ALA A 322 2.56 -29.94 -5.29
C ALA A 322 1.73 -30.93 -6.11
N SER A 323 1.74 -32.22 -5.75
CA SER A 323 0.93 -33.25 -6.43
C SER A 323 0.70 -34.49 -5.56
N ASP A 324 -0.50 -35.08 -5.61
CA ASP A 324 -0.82 -36.38 -4.98
C ASP A 324 -0.56 -37.58 -5.92
N ARG A 325 0.26 -37.37 -6.97
CA ARG A 325 0.57 -38.42 -7.95
C ARG A 325 1.24 -39.66 -7.32
N PRO A 326 0.98 -40.87 -7.85
CA PRO A 326 1.58 -42.10 -7.35
C PRO A 326 3.11 -42.10 -7.39
N GLY A 327 3.71 -42.71 -6.36
CA GLY A 327 5.18 -42.81 -6.23
C GLY A 327 5.79 -41.75 -5.30
N GLY A 328 4.97 -40.90 -4.69
CA GLY A 328 5.33 -40.02 -3.57
C GLY A 328 5.46 -40.74 -2.21
N TYR A 329 5.71 -39.96 -1.17
CA TYR A 329 5.91 -40.39 0.21
C TYR A 329 4.62 -40.39 1.04
N GLY A 330 3.64 -39.56 0.69
CA GLY A 330 2.45 -39.34 1.52
C GLY A 330 1.22 -38.89 0.75
N GLY A 331 0.56 -37.86 1.28
CA GLY A 331 -0.58 -37.19 0.66
C GLY A 331 -0.13 -36.46 -0.59
N ARG A 332 -0.07 -35.13 -0.53
CA ARG A 332 0.58 -34.31 -1.57
C ARG A 332 2.06 -34.16 -1.28
N ASP A 333 2.87 -34.28 -2.33
CA ASP A 333 4.31 -34.14 -2.29
C ASP A 333 4.77 -32.97 -3.18
N ILE A 334 5.91 -32.36 -2.85
CA ILE A 334 6.58 -31.39 -3.73
C ILE A 334 7.42 -32.12 -4.79
N TYR A 335 7.24 -31.71 -6.04
CA TYR A 335 7.97 -32.13 -7.23
C TYR A 335 8.67 -30.96 -7.91
N ARG A 336 9.66 -31.27 -8.75
CA ARG A 336 10.41 -30.32 -9.55
C ARG A 336 10.46 -30.72 -11.03
N LEU A 337 10.27 -29.75 -11.91
CA LEU A 337 10.62 -29.80 -13.33
C LEU A 337 11.88 -28.98 -13.58
N THR A 338 12.77 -29.47 -14.45
CA THR A 338 13.99 -28.79 -14.87
C THR A 338 13.92 -28.49 -16.37
N ARG A 339 14.27 -27.28 -16.77
CA ARG A 339 14.35 -26.89 -18.17
C ARG A 339 15.59 -27.49 -18.81
N LEU A 340 15.39 -28.28 -19.85
CA LEU A 340 16.44 -29.00 -20.55
C LEU A 340 17.10 -28.10 -21.62
N PRO A 341 18.34 -28.40 -22.06
CA PRO A 341 19.03 -27.61 -23.10
C PRO A 341 18.29 -27.51 -24.44
N ASN A 342 17.35 -28.43 -24.71
CA ASN A 342 16.49 -28.39 -25.91
C ASN A 342 15.26 -27.48 -25.74
N GLY A 343 15.08 -26.86 -24.57
CA GLY A 343 13.96 -26.00 -24.24
C GLY A 343 12.73 -26.72 -23.64
N GLU A 344 12.70 -28.04 -23.64
CA GLU A 344 11.63 -28.86 -23.04
C GLU A 344 11.80 -28.98 -21.52
N TRP A 345 10.73 -29.42 -20.84
CA TRP A 345 10.77 -29.72 -19.40
C TRP A 345 11.14 -31.19 -19.15
N SER A 346 11.86 -31.46 -18.06
CA SER A 346 12.16 -32.81 -17.59
C SER A 346 10.91 -33.57 -17.14
N LYS A 347 11.08 -34.87 -16.89
CA LYS A 347 10.18 -35.67 -16.04
C LYS A 347 10.00 -35.00 -14.67
N ALA A 348 8.83 -35.16 -14.05
CA ALA A 348 8.64 -34.73 -12.67
C ALA A 348 9.54 -35.51 -11.71
N GLN A 349 10.34 -34.77 -10.94
CA GLN A 349 11.23 -35.32 -9.93
C GLN A 349 10.67 -35.03 -8.54
N ASN A 350 10.36 -36.08 -7.77
CA ASN A 350 9.99 -35.95 -6.36
C ASN A 350 11.18 -35.37 -5.57
N MET A 351 10.92 -34.42 -4.67
CA MET A 351 11.96 -33.72 -3.91
C MET A 351 12.59 -34.57 -2.78
N GLY A 352 12.12 -35.79 -2.56
CA GLY A 352 12.72 -36.75 -1.65
C GLY A 352 12.22 -36.62 -0.20
N PRO A 353 12.64 -37.54 0.67
CA PRO A 353 12.07 -37.71 2.02
C PRO A 353 12.54 -36.66 3.02
N GLU A 354 13.45 -35.78 2.62
CA GLU A 354 13.87 -34.65 3.46
C GLU A 354 12.85 -33.51 3.41
N ILE A 355 12.13 -33.37 2.28
CA ILE A 355 11.09 -32.36 2.09
C ILE A 355 9.70 -33.01 2.22
N ASN A 356 9.50 -34.14 1.55
CA ASN A 356 8.20 -34.81 1.49
C ASN A 356 8.06 -35.83 2.63
N THR A 357 6.92 -35.78 3.31
CA THR A 357 6.58 -36.62 4.47
C THR A 357 5.43 -37.57 4.12
N PRO A 358 4.99 -38.45 5.04
CA PRO A 358 3.76 -39.22 4.85
C PRO A 358 2.47 -38.37 4.84
N TYR A 359 2.56 -37.07 5.10
CA TYR A 359 1.43 -36.12 5.19
C TYR A 359 1.37 -35.25 3.93
N ASP A 360 0.79 -34.05 4.00
CA ASP A 360 0.71 -33.14 2.86
C ASP A 360 1.80 -32.08 2.93
N GLU A 361 2.51 -31.90 1.82
CA GLU A 361 3.33 -30.74 1.50
C GLU A 361 2.72 -29.96 0.32
N ASP A 362 2.52 -28.66 0.51
CA ASP A 362 1.77 -27.81 -0.42
C ASP A 362 2.36 -26.39 -0.50
N SER A 363 1.85 -25.58 -1.43
CA SER A 363 2.19 -24.16 -1.61
C SER A 363 3.70 -23.85 -1.69
N PRO A 364 4.46 -24.55 -2.57
CA PRO A 364 5.88 -24.25 -2.70
C PRO A 364 6.08 -22.83 -3.24
N PHE A 365 7.00 -22.07 -2.65
CA PHE A 365 7.42 -20.74 -3.09
C PHE A 365 8.94 -20.65 -3.12
N ILE A 366 9.52 -20.40 -4.29
CA ILE A 366 10.97 -20.24 -4.46
C ILE A 366 11.33 -18.75 -4.46
N ALA A 367 12.20 -18.34 -3.54
CA ALA A 367 12.66 -16.96 -3.45
C ALA A 367 13.48 -16.54 -4.67
N VAL A 368 13.59 -15.23 -4.88
CA VAL A 368 14.25 -14.62 -6.04
C VAL A 368 15.75 -14.98 -6.18
N ASN A 369 16.38 -15.43 -5.10
CA ASN A 369 17.76 -15.92 -5.09
C ASN A 369 17.91 -17.35 -5.67
N ASN A 370 16.82 -18.00 -6.06
CA ASN A 370 16.73 -19.40 -6.52
C ASN A 370 17.27 -20.42 -5.51
N LYS A 371 17.48 -20.05 -4.25
CA LYS A 371 18.16 -20.88 -3.25
C LYS A 371 17.38 -21.05 -1.96
N THR A 372 16.27 -20.35 -1.78
CA THR A 372 15.43 -20.47 -0.58
C THR A 372 14.05 -20.93 -1.01
N LEU A 373 13.68 -22.16 -0.63
CA LEU A 373 12.38 -22.73 -0.91
C LEU A 373 11.56 -22.74 0.38
N TYR A 374 10.39 -22.13 0.30
CA TYR A 374 9.35 -22.19 1.30
C TYR A 374 8.27 -23.15 0.84
N TYR A 375 7.64 -23.85 1.77
CA TYR A 375 6.47 -24.69 1.51
C TYR A 375 5.71 -24.90 2.81
N ALA A 376 4.46 -25.32 2.74
CA ALA A 376 3.68 -25.65 3.92
C ALA A 376 3.62 -27.17 4.12
N SER A 377 3.70 -27.65 5.35
CA SER A 377 3.48 -29.06 5.70
C SER A 377 2.52 -29.18 6.89
N ASN A 378 1.66 -30.19 6.91
CA ASN A 378 0.75 -30.51 8.02
C ASN A 378 1.21 -31.75 8.82
N GLY A 379 2.50 -32.09 8.75
CA GLY A 379 3.09 -33.23 9.42
C GLY A 379 3.35 -33.05 10.94
N PRO A 380 4.09 -33.99 11.56
CA PRO A 380 4.31 -34.01 13.01
C PRO A 380 5.23 -32.89 13.53
N GLU A 381 6.03 -32.29 12.64
CA GLU A 381 6.88 -31.13 12.98
C GLU A 381 6.14 -29.78 12.79
N SER A 382 4.84 -29.80 12.49
CA SER A 382 3.98 -28.62 12.48
C SER A 382 3.43 -28.34 13.89
N MET A 383 3.04 -27.10 14.16
CA MET A 383 2.48 -26.69 15.46
C MET A 383 0.98 -26.99 15.57
N GLY A 384 0.28 -27.19 14.45
CA GLY A 384 -1.12 -27.59 14.45
C GLY A 384 -1.64 -27.99 13.08
N GLY A 385 -1.96 -27.03 12.23
CA GLY A 385 -2.41 -27.29 10.87
C GLY A 385 -1.22 -27.42 9.91
N PHE A 386 -1.39 -26.82 8.73
CA PHE A 386 -0.26 -26.47 7.90
C PHE A 386 0.64 -25.45 8.61
N ASP A 387 1.94 -25.66 8.59
CA ASP A 387 2.96 -24.71 9.03
C ASP A 387 3.89 -24.43 7.85
N VAL A 388 4.41 -23.20 7.75
CA VAL A 388 5.42 -22.85 6.75
C VAL A 388 6.81 -23.34 7.20
N PHE A 389 7.47 -24.07 6.31
CA PHE A 389 8.85 -24.53 6.42
C PHE A 389 9.74 -23.83 5.41
N VAL A 390 11.02 -23.70 5.74
CA VAL A 390 12.05 -23.16 4.84
C VAL A 390 13.23 -24.12 4.71
N THR A 391 13.74 -24.28 3.49
CA THR A 391 14.98 -25.01 3.20
C THR A 391 15.87 -24.21 2.25
N PHE A 392 17.19 -24.39 2.38
CA PHE A 392 18.21 -23.65 1.66
C PHE A 392 19.01 -24.56 0.74
N ARG A 393 19.23 -24.13 -0.49
CA ARG A 393 20.06 -24.82 -1.47
C ARG A 393 21.48 -24.27 -1.45
N ASP A 394 22.45 -25.15 -1.27
CA ASP A 394 23.87 -24.82 -1.35
C ASP A 394 24.37 -24.68 -2.81
N GLU A 395 25.66 -24.35 -2.99
CA GLU A 395 26.28 -24.24 -4.32
C GLU A 395 26.42 -25.59 -5.05
N GLU A 396 26.31 -26.70 -4.32
CA GLU A 396 26.38 -28.07 -4.84
C GLU A 396 24.99 -28.60 -5.24
N ASN A 397 23.94 -27.77 -5.12
CA ASN A 397 22.54 -28.09 -5.34
C ASN A 397 21.91 -29.06 -4.33
N ASN A 398 22.48 -29.21 -3.14
CA ASN A 398 21.85 -29.94 -2.05
C ASN A 398 20.94 -29.01 -1.25
N TRP A 399 19.79 -29.53 -0.84
CA TRP A 399 18.86 -28.83 0.05
C TRP A 399 19.20 -29.13 1.50
N SER A 400 19.11 -28.14 2.38
CA SER A 400 19.22 -28.34 3.81
C SER A 400 18.00 -29.08 4.36
N GLN A 401 18.14 -29.64 5.56
CA GLN A 401 16.96 -30.09 6.32
C GLN A 401 15.98 -28.92 6.49
N PRO A 402 14.69 -29.09 6.18
CA PRO A 402 13.69 -28.04 6.34
C PRO A 402 13.54 -27.63 7.81
N ALA A 403 13.39 -26.33 8.03
CA ALA A 403 13.14 -25.75 9.33
C ALA A 403 11.73 -25.17 9.38
N ASN A 404 10.95 -25.55 10.39
CA ASN A 404 9.69 -24.88 10.72
C ASN A 404 9.99 -23.40 11.03
N MET A 405 9.27 -22.46 10.41
CA MET A 405 9.51 -21.02 10.60
C MET A 405 9.15 -20.52 12.01
N GLY A 406 8.44 -21.33 12.79
CA GLY A 406 8.20 -21.18 14.22
C GLY A 406 7.26 -20.03 14.58
N TYR A 407 6.91 -19.94 15.86
CA TYR A 407 6.08 -18.86 16.38
C TYR A 407 6.83 -17.51 16.40
N PRO A 408 6.23 -16.36 16.04
CA PRO A 408 4.82 -16.18 15.71
C PRO A 408 4.47 -16.32 14.21
N ILE A 409 5.43 -16.63 13.34
CA ILE A 409 5.19 -16.83 11.90
C ILE A 409 4.19 -17.95 11.67
N ASN A 410 4.42 -19.11 12.28
CA ASN A 410 3.44 -20.18 12.38
C ASN A 410 2.65 -20.05 13.68
N SER A 411 1.45 -20.62 13.68
CA SER A 411 0.45 -20.60 14.73
C SER A 411 -0.02 -22.03 15.01
N THR A 412 -1.05 -22.19 15.85
CA THR A 412 -1.71 -23.48 16.06
C THR A 412 -2.78 -23.79 15.00
N GLY A 413 -3.04 -22.85 14.08
CA GLY A 413 -3.95 -22.99 12.94
C GLY A 413 -3.25 -23.48 11.68
N ASP A 414 -3.86 -23.19 10.53
CA ASP A 414 -3.22 -23.34 9.22
C ASP A 414 -2.47 -22.05 8.89
N ASP A 415 -1.20 -22.18 8.51
CA ASP A 415 -0.29 -21.15 8.03
C ASP A 415 0.32 -21.64 6.70
N ILE A 416 -0.11 -21.04 5.59
CA ILE A 416 0.12 -21.58 4.24
C ILE A 416 0.21 -20.44 3.19
N TYR A 417 0.73 -20.75 1.99
CA TYR A 417 0.90 -19.81 0.87
C TYR A 417 1.84 -18.64 1.19
N TYR A 418 3.02 -18.96 1.74
CA TYR A 418 4.02 -17.95 2.04
C TYR A 418 4.65 -17.37 0.77
N THR A 419 4.64 -16.04 0.64
CA THR A 419 5.39 -15.29 -0.38
C THR A 419 6.19 -14.16 0.27
N THR A 420 7.20 -13.61 -0.42
CA THR A 420 8.03 -12.53 0.16
C THR A 420 8.55 -11.57 -0.88
N THR A 421 8.83 -10.34 -0.43
CA THR A 421 9.54 -9.32 -1.20
C THR A 421 10.95 -9.76 -1.55
N VAL A 422 11.58 -9.05 -2.49
CA VAL A 422 12.92 -9.37 -3.01
C VAL A 422 13.93 -9.62 -1.90
N ASP A 423 13.91 -8.81 -0.84
CA ASP A 423 14.85 -8.85 0.27
C ASP A 423 14.62 -10.01 1.25
N GLY A 424 13.49 -10.72 1.19
CA GLY A 424 13.14 -11.79 2.12
C GLY A 424 12.71 -11.32 3.52
N LEU A 425 12.68 -10.00 3.78
CA LEU A 425 12.43 -9.45 5.12
C LEU A 425 10.96 -9.12 5.35
N ARG A 426 10.20 -8.83 4.27
CA ARG A 426 8.74 -8.73 4.31
C ARG A 426 8.10 -9.94 3.63
N GLY A 427 7.30 -10.69 4.36
CA GLY A 427 6.59 -11.88 3.89
C GLY A 427 5.08 -11.73 4.01
N TYR A 428 4.33 -12.57 3.32
CA TYR A 428 2.87 -12.66 3.42
C TYR A 428 2.47 -14.12 3.46
N LEU A 429 1.46 -14.46 4.26
CA LEU A 429 0.84 -15.79 4.25
C LEU A 429 -0.67 -15.70 4.49
N SER A 430 -1.36 -16.79 4.19
CA SER A 430 -2.70 -17.04 4.72
C SER A 430 -2.60 -17.70 6.07
N SER A 431 -3.34 -17.20 7.04
CA SER A 431 -3.38 -17.82 8.36
C SER A 431 -4.77 -17.85 8.96
N PHE A 432 -5.09 -18.93 9.66
CA PHE A 432 -6.28 -19.06 10.49
C PHE A 432 -5.94 -18.85 11.96
N ARG A 433 -6.27 -17.66 12.49
CA ARG A 433 -5.89 -17.25 13.86
C ARG A 433 -7.07 -16.72 14.65
N LYS A 434 -6.90 -16.66 15.98
CA LYS A 434 -7.82 -15.94 16.86
C LYS A 434 -7.90 -14.48 16.47
N ASN A 435 -9.13 -13.95 16.40
CA ASN A 435 -9.43 -12.57 16.05
C ASN A 435 -9.08 -12.17 14.59
N GLY A 436 -9.04 -13.13 13.66
CA GLY A 436 -9.15 -12.81 12.24
C GLY A 436 -10.53 -12.23 11.89
N TYR A 437 -10.63 -11.62 10.71
CA TYR A 437 -11.88 -11.11 10.14
C TYR A 437 -12.73 -12.23 9.54
N GLY A 438 -12.11 -13.16 8.79
CA GLY A 438 -12.77 -14.31 8.16
C GLY A 438 -12.16 -15.67 8.54
N GLU A 439 -12.51 -16.70 7.76
CA GLU A 439 -11.98 -18.08 7.94
C GLU A 439 -10.44 -18.10 7.80
N LYS A 440 -9.93 -17.55 6.71
CA LYS A 440 -8.49 -17.31 6.51
C LYS A 440 -8.34 -15.84 6.22
N ASP A 441 -7.31 -15.26 6.82
CA ASP A 441 -6.91 -13.89 6.58
C ASP A 441 -5.49 -13.87 6.04
N ILE A 442 -5.15 -12.79 5.35
CA ILE A 442 -3.79 -12.48 4.94
C ILE A 442 -3.05 -11.77 6.09
N TYR A 443 -1.82 -12.20 6.35
CA TYR A 443 -0.93 -11.59 7.34
C TYR A 443 0.39 -11.18 6.69
N GLU A 444 0.85 -9.97 7.01
CA GLU A 444 2.20 -9.49 6.73
C GLU A 444 3.16 -9.96 7.83
N ILE A 445 4.34 -10.40 7.41
CA ILE A 445 5.46 -10.77 8.27
C ILE A 445 6.59 -9.78 8.07
N GLN A 446 7.15 -9.29 9.16
CA GLN A 446 8.42 -8.56 9.16
C GLN A 446 9.44 -9.36 9.99
N ASN A 447 10.62 -9.63 9.43
CA ASN A 447 11.66 -10.41 10.09
C ASN A 447 13.06 -9.81 9.83
N ASP A 448 14.06 -10.26 10.59
CA ASP A 448 15.46 -9.82 10.46
C ASP A 448 16.45 -10.96 10.09
N TYR A 449 15.95 -12.17 9.81
CA TYR A 449 16.77 -13.38 9.72
C TYR A 449 16.56 -14.26 8.47
N LEU A 450 15.44 -14.10 7.74
CA LEU A 450 15.15 -14.81 6.49
C LEU A 450 15.65 -14.07 5.25
N GLY A 451 16.35 -12.96 5.44
CA GLY A 451 16.77 -12.08 4.37
C GLY A 451 17.50 -12.80 3.23
N ASN A 452 17.01 -12.61 2.01
CA ASN A 452 17.64 -13.10 0.81
C ASN A 452 18.90 -12.26 0.55
N ARG A 453 20.09 -12.85 0.69
CA ARG A 453 21.38 -12.16 0.49
C ARG A 453 22.39 -13.01 -0.29
N PRO A 454 23.23 -12.39 -1.14
CA PRO A 454 23.17 -11.00 -1.62
C PRO A 454 22.30 -10.85 -2.89
N ILE A 455 21.46 -9.80 -2.97
CA ILE A 455 20.67 -9.46 -4.16
C ILE A 455 20.98 -8.03 -4.62
N SER A 456 21.03 -7.81 -5.94
CA SER A 456 20.94 -6.48 -6.55
C SER A 456 19.58 -6.33 -7.24
N SER A 457 18.88 -5.23 -7.03
CA SER A 457 17.59 -4.92 -7.64
C SER A 457 17.59 -3.53 -8.28
N LEU A 458 16.75 -3.36 -9.29
CA LEU A 458 16.40 -2.06 -9.88
C LEU A 458 14.96 -1.74 -9.49
N LEU A 459 14.77 -0.64 -8.77
CA LEU A 459 13.48 -0.01 -8.60
C LEU A 459 13.40 1.20 -9.53
N GLY A 460 12.52 1.16 -10.50
CA GLY A 460 12.37 2.22 -11.48
C GLY A 460 11.00 2.88 -11.41
N GLN A 461 10.92 4.16 -11.78
CA GLN A 461 9.68 4.93 -11.75
C GLN A 461 9.60 5.94 -12.90
N PHE A 462 8.40 6.14 -13.44
CA PHE A 462 8.05 7.27 -14.27
C PHE A 462 7.24 8.28 -13.46
N VAL A 463 7.56 9.57 -13.59
CA VAL A 463 6.84 10.65 -12.91
C VAL A 463 6.42 11.69 -13.93
N MET A 464 5.12 11.96 -14.02
CA MET A 464 4.59 13.09 -14.80
C MET A 464 4.80 14.37 -14.00
N LEU A 465 5.66 15.27 -14.48
CA LEU A 465 5.92 16.52 -13.78
C LEU A 465 4.65 17.38 -13.72
N ASP A 466 3.85 17.43 -14.79
CA ASP A 466 2.62 18.23 -14.80
C ASP A 466 1.47 17.67 -13.93
N GLY A 467 1.66 16.50 -13.32
CA GLY A 467 0.68 15.80 -12.48
C GLY A 467 -0.46 15.13 -13.24
N SER A 468 -0.40 15.10 -14.58
CA SER A 468 -1.37 14.33 -15.37
C SER A 468 -1.17 12.82 -15.21
N PRO A 469 -2.18 11.99 -15.53
CA PRO A 469 -2.02 10.54 -15.49
C PRO A 469 -0.92 10.08 -16.45
N LEU A 470 -0.09 9.13 -16.01
CA LEU A 470 0.91 8.49 -16.85
C LEU A 470 0.25 7.86 -18.09
N PRO A 471 0.89 7.97 -19.28
CA PRO A 471 0.36 7.32 -20.48
C PRO A 471 0.62 5.80 -20.45
N ASN A 472 -0.21 5.03 -21.18
CA ASN A 472 -0.13 3.57 -21.22
C ASN A 472 0.96 3.02 -22.17
N ASP A 473 1.63 3.88 -22.94
CA ASP A 473 2.61 3.52 -23.97
C ASP A 473 4.06 3.71 -23.52
N LEU A 474 4.32 3.45 -22.23
CA LEU A 474 5.65 3.55 -21.62
C LEU A 474 6.34 2.19 -21.59
N ASP A 475 7.61 2.16 -21.97
CA ASP A 475 8.43 0.96 -21.85
C ASP A 475 9.81 1.27 -21.29
N VAL A 476 10.44 0.25 -20.72
CA VAL A 476 11.81 0.30 -20.24
C VAL A 476 12.54 -0.94 -20.67
N LYS A 477 13.70 -0.78 -21.31
CA LYS A 477 14.60 -1.88 -21.60
C LYS A 477 15.78 -1.85 -20.64
N VAL A 478 15.96 -2.95 -19.90
CA VAL A 478 17.13 -3.18 -19.05
C VAL A 478 18.09 -4.10 -19.81
N LYS A 479 19.28 -3.59 -20.09
CA LYS A 479 20.31 -4.29 -20.87
C LYS A 479 21.56 -4.48 -20.04
N CYS A 480 21.96 -5.72 -19.81
CA CYS A 480 23.24 -6.03 -19.20
C CYS A 480 24.34 -6.01 -20.27
N THR A 481 25.27 -5.06 -20.20
CA THR A 481 26.26 -4.84 -21.27
C THR A 481 27.47 -5.76 -21.17
N ASN A 482 27.69 -6.41 -20.03
CA ASN A 482 28.79 -7.34 -19.77
C ASN A 482 28.33 -8.70 -19.20
N CYS A 483 27.08 -9.09 -19.47
CA CYS A 483 26.56 -10.43 -19.19
C CYS A 483 26.89 -11.39 -20.33
N GLU A 484 27.26 -12.63 -19.99
CA GLU A 484 27.37 -13.71 -20.97
C GLU A 484 25.96 -14.21 -21.33
N LEU A 485 25.53 -14.00 -22.58
CA LEU A 485 24.31 -14.56 -23.16
C LEU A 485 23.02 -14.29 -22.34
N GLU A 486 22.70 -13.01 -22.10
CA GLU A 486 21.36 -12.61 -21.65
C GLU A 486 20.64 -11.80 -22.72
N ALA A 487 19.35 -12.07 -22.89
CA ALA A 487 18.49 -11.23 -23.69
C ALA A 487 18.15 -9.95 -22.90
N ASP A 488 18.10 -8.82 -23.61
CA ASP A 488 17.57 -7.57 -23.07
C ASP A 488 16.15 -7.81 -22.54
N LYS A 489 15.83 -7.25 -21.38
CA LYS A 489 14.51 -7.40 -20.76
C LYS A 489 13.70 -6.12 -20.95
N MET A 490 12.51 -6.27 -21.50
CA MET A 490 11.54 -5.19 -21.65
C MET A 490 10.54 -5.22 -20.49
N PHE A 491 10.31 -4.06 -19.88
CA PHE A 491 9.36 -3.83 -18.80
C PHE A 491 8.36 -2.76 -19.25
N HIS A 492 7.09 -2.91 -18.91
CA HIS A 492 6.04 -1.89 -19.06
C HIS A 492 5.72 -1.44 -17.64
N PRO A 493 5.93 -0.16 -17.31
CA PRO A 493 5.64 0.37 -15.99
C PRO A 493 4.17 0.20 -15.61
N ARG A 494 3.90 -0.03 -14.33
CA ARG A 494 2.53 -0.13 -13.82
C ARG A 494 1.92 1.27 -13.76
N VAL A 495 1.26 1.71 -14.83
CA VAL A 495 0.68 3.07 -14.94
C VAL A 495 -0.33 3.39 -13.83
N LYS A 496 -1.15 2.41 -13.44
CA LYS A 496 -2.09 2.53 -12.32
C LYS A 496 -1.39 2.56 -10.94
N ASN A 497 -0.14 2.14 -10.86
CA ASN A 497 0.70 2.13 -9.67
C ASN A 497 1.93 3.05 -9.89
N GLU A 498 1.63 4.31 -10.24
CA GLU A 498 2.61 5.41 -10.30
C GLU A 498 3.80 5.19 -11.26
N GLY A 499 3.63 4.36 -12.28
CA GLY A 499 4.68 4.12 -13.29
C GLY A 499 5.89 3.40 -12.72
N ARG A 500 5.70 2.62 -11.65
CA ARG A 500 6.79 1.83 -11.05
C ARG A 500 7.04 0.55 -11.84
N PHE A 501 8.30 0.17 -11.98
CA PHE A 501 8.73 -1.13 -12.47
C PHE A 501 9.88 -1.66 -11.60
N PHE A 502 10.04 -2.98 -11.60
CA PHE A 502 11.03 -3.65 -10.79
C PHE A 502 11.77 -4.70 -11.61
N ALA A 503 13.08 -4.84 -11.38
CA ALA A 503 13.87 -5.90 -12.00
C ALA A 503 14.93 -6.46 -11.04
N PRO A 504 15.02 -7.80 -10.85
CA PRO A 504 16.18 -8.40 -10.23
C PRO A 504 17.39 -8.31 -11.17
N LEU A 505 18.55 -7.96 -10.61
CA LEU A 505 19.80 -7.75 -11.33
C LEU A 505 20.87 -8.76 -10.91
N LYS A 506 21.77 -9.07 -11.85
CA LYS A 506 23.00 -9.78 -11.54
C LYS A 506 24.01 -8.81 -10.95
N ARG A 507 24.77 -9.29 -9.97
CA ARG A 507 25.85 -8.55 -9.31
C ARG A 507 27.10 -8.46 -10.18
N CYS A 508 27.96 -7.46 -9.94
CA CYS A 508 29.18 -7.21 -10.71
C CYS A 508 28.93 -7.03 -12.22
N LYS A 509 27.81 -6.40 -12.57
CA LYS A 509 27.38 -6.19 -13.95
C LYS A 509 27.11 -4.72 -14.25
N ASP A 510 27.35 -4.39 -15.50
CA ASP A 510 27.14 -3.07 -16.07
C ASP A 510 25.81 -3.08 -16.81
N TYR A 511 25.00 -2.06 -16.59
CA TYR A 511 23.66 -1.97 -17.12
C TYR A 511 23.42 -0.66 -17.87
N GLU A 512 22.63 -0.77 -18.93
CA GLU A 512 22.02 0.32 -19.68
C GLU A 512 20.50 0.22 -19.53
N LEU A 513 19.87 1.34 -19.22
CA LEU A 513 18.44 1.49 -18.99
C LEU A 513 17.88 2.46 -20.02
N GLU A 514 17.13 1.95 -20.97
CA GLU A 514 16.52 2.72 -22.04
C GLU A 514 15.04 2.94 -21.71
N PHE A 515 14.60 4.20 -21.63
CA PHE A 515 13.21 4.58 -21.43
C PHE A 515 12.55 4.88 -22.78
N TYR A 516 11.32 4.43 -22.99
CA TYR A 516 10.57 4.60 -24.23
C TYR A 516 9.18 5.19 -23.97
N ARG A 517 8.68 5.95 -24.96
CA ARG A 517 7.29 6.45 -25.03
C ARG A 517 6.77 6.30 -26.46
N GLY A 518 5.66 5.59 -26.64
CA GLY A 518 5.08 5.33 -27.96
C GLY A 518 6.01 4.56 -28.90
N GLY A 519 6.96 3.80 -28.34
CA GLY A 519 8.02 3.09 -29.07
C GLY A 519 9.27 3.94 -29.39
N ASP A 520 9.27 5.24 -29.14
CA ASP A 520 10.44 6.11 -29.32
C ASP A 520 11.31 6.11 -28.06
N LEU A 521 12.62 5.99 -28.24
CA LEU A 521 13.60 6.09 -27.15
C LEU A 521 13.67 7.54 -26.65
N VAL A 522 13.35 7.76 -25.37
CA VAL A 522 13.33 9.10 -24.76
C VAL A 522 14.58 9.41 -23.93
N GLU A 523 15.13 8.43 -23.21
CA GLU A 523 16.32 8.62 -22.38
C GLU A 523 17.09 7.31 -22.21
N THR A 524 18.41 7.39 -22.07
CA THR A 524 19.26 6.26 -21.67
C THR A 524 20.04 6.62 -20.41
N LYS A 525 19.99 5.74 -19.40
CA LYS A 525 20.80 5.83 -18.18
C LYS A 525 21.71 4.62 -18.07
N THR A 526 22.88 4.80 -17.44
CA THR A 526 23.79 3.69 -17.14
C THR A 526 24.02 3.57 -15.64
N PHE A 527 24.31 2.35 -15.20
CA PHE A 527 24.67 2.07 -13.81
C PHE A 527 25.44 0.74 -13.71
N VAL A 528 26.04 0.52 -12.55
CA VAL A 528 26.79 -0.71 -12.23
C VAL A 528 26.24 -1.29 -10.94
N THR A 529 26.26 -2.61 -10.83
CA THR A 529 25.89 -3.31 -9.58
C THR A 529 27.13 -3.65 -8.77
N LEU A 530 26.99 -3.61 -7.44
CA LEU A 530 28.05 -3.90 -6.50
C LEU A 530 28.53 -5.37 -6.58
N CYS A 531 29.80 -5.55 -6.21
CA CYS A 531 30.45 -6.86 -6.14
C CYS A 531 30.61 -7.44 -4.74
N ASN A 532 30.14 -6.74 -3.71
CA ASN A 532 30.24 -7.20 -2.32
C ASN A 532 29.11 -8.20 -1.99
N ASN A 533 29.00 -8.64 -0.74
CA ASN A 533 27.94 -9.55 -0.27
C ASN A 533 26.78 -8.82 0.42
N GLU A 534 26.54 -7.56 0.06
CA GLU A 534 25.47 -6.73 0.63
C GLU A 534 24.31 -6.61 -0.35
N ASN A 535 23.09 -6.51 0.17
CA ASN A 535 21.95 -6.18 -0.70
C ASN A 535 22.12 -4.77 -1.27
N GLU A 536 21.70 -4.59 -2.50
CA GLU A 536 21.79 -3.34 -3.24
C GLU A 536 20.47 -3.09 -3.95
N GLU A 537 19.85 -1.95 -3.66
CA GLU A 537 18.69 -1.46 -4.41
C GLU A 537 19.11 -0.21 -5.18
N ILE A 538 18.93 -0.25 -6.49
CA ILE A 538 19.27 0.83 -7.41
C ILE A 538 17.98 1.52 -7.82
N GLU A 539 17.81 2.77 -7.43
CA GLU A 539 16.66 3.57 -7.82
C GLU A 539 16.90 4.36 -9.11
N LYS A 540 15.94 4.34 -10.03
CA LYS A 540 15.98 5.11 -11.29
C LYS A 540 14.62 5.74 -11.61
N VAL A 541 14.54 7.06 -11.47
CA VAL A 541 13.35 7.83 -11.87
C VAL A 541 13.56 8.45 -13.25
N HIS A 542 12.57 8.38 -14.12
CA HIS A 542 12.46 9.14 -15.35
C HIS A 542 11.31 10.13 -15.23
N TYR A 543 11.59 11.42 -15.47
CA TYR A 543 10.59 12.47 -15.43
C TYR A 543 10.06 12.68 -16.85
N LEU A 544 8.75 12.63 -16.99
CA LEU A 544 8.03 12.91 -18.22
C LEU A 544 7.49 14.34 -18.19
N ASP A 545 7.46 14.93 -19.37
CA ASP A 545 7.11 16.32 -19.62
C ASP A 545 8.06 17.28 -18.88
N ASN A 546 7.75 18.58 -18.92
CA ASN A 546 8.64 19.63 -18.46
C ASN A 546 8.01 20.41 -17.31
N TYR A 547 8.83 21.06 -16.47
CA TYR A 547 8.28 22.00 -15.50
C TYR A 547 7.58 23.17 -16.18
N VAL A 548 6.49 23.61 -15.55
CA VAL A 548 5.67 24.73 -15.98
C VAL A 548 5.73 25.84 -14.92
N LEU A 549 6.06 27.04 -15.36
CA LEU A 549 5.87 28.25 -14.55
C LEU A 549 4.47 28.82 -14.82
N ASP A 550 3.58 28.75 -13.82
CA ASP A 550 2.27 29.40 -13.88
C ASP A 550 2.32 30.68 -13.03
N ALA A 551 2.90 31.73 -13.62
CA ALA A 551 3.07 33.01 -12.98
C ALA A 551 2.15 34.09 -13.59
N THR A 552 1.45 34.84 -12.74
CA THR A 552 0.49 35.89 -13.15
C THR A 552 0.81 37.23 -12.50
N VAL A 553 0.56 38.33 -13.23
CA VAL A 553 0.68 39.71 -12.71
C VAL A 553 -0.70 40.33 -12.52
N ALA A 554 -0.96 40.91 -11.35
CA ALA A 554 -2.23 41.56 -11.03
C ALA A 554 -2.07 42.82 -10.17
N ASP A 555 -3.11 43.65 -10.08
CA ASP A 555 -3.19 44.77 -9.15
C ASP A 555 -3.41 44.27 -7.71
N VAL A 556 -2.63 44.78 -6.76
CA VAL A 556 -2.67 44.33 -5.35
C VAL A 556 -3.99 44.64 -4.63
N LYS A 557 -4.74 45.67 -5.06
CA LYS A 557 -5.99 46.12 -4.42
C LYS A 557 -7.22 45.50 -5.08
N THR A 558 -7.29 45.50 -6.41
CA THR A 558 -8.46 45.04 -7.17
C THR A 558 -8.37 43.57 -7.56
N LEU A 559 -7.16 43.00 -7.55
CA LEU A 559 -6.84 41.67 -8.10
C LEU A 559 -7.13 41.55 -9.60
N GLU A 560 -7.32 42.68 -10.29
CA GLU A 560 -7.44 42.68 -11.75
C GLU A 560 -6.08 42.33 -12.37
N ILE A 561 -6.08 41.35 -13.28
CA ILE A 561 -4.88 40.96 -14.02
C ILE A 561 -4.34 42.10 -14.88
N LEU A 562 -3.02 42.15 -15.08
CA LEU A 562 -2.34 43.23 -15.80
C LEU A 562 -1.63 42.72 -17.08
N PRO A 563 -2.37 42.43 -18.18
CA PRO A 563 -1.80 42.01 -19.45
C PRO A 563 -0.78 42.99 -20.02
N GLY A 564 0.22 42.49 -20.74
CA GLY A 564 1.31 43.30 -21.28
C GLY A 564 2.11 44.08 -20.23
N SER A 565 2.32 43.50 -19.05
CA SER A 565 3.36 43.93 -18.10
C SER A 565 4.72 43.43 -18.59
N LYS A 566 5.74 44.29 -18.59
CA LYS A 566 7.09 43.92 -18.99
C LYS A 566 7.81 43.29 -17.80
N VAL A 567 8.39 42.11 -18.00
CA VAL A 567 9.06 41.32 -16.98
C VAL A 567 10.51 41.10 -17.39
N ILE A 568 11.44 41.33 -16.46
CA ILE A 568 12.86 41.04 -16.61
C ILE A 568 13.30 40.18 -15.44
N ILE A 569 13.90 39.02 -15.72
CA ILE A 569 14.38 38.08 -14.71
C ILE A 569 15.90 38.16 -14.67
N TYR A 570 16.45 38.42 -13.48
CA TYR A 570 17.89 38.45 -13.21
C TYR A 570 18.32 37.26 -12.36
N GLU A 571 19.58 36.84 -12.51
CA GLU A 571 20.22 35.95 -11.54
C GLU A 571 20.29 36.64 -10.17
N ALA A 572 19.85 35.94 -9.11
CA ALA A 572 19.65 36.53 -7.79
C ALA A 572 20.89 37.27 -7.25
N GLY A 573 20.69 38.50 -6.79
CA GLY A 573 21.74 39.35 -6.23
C GLY A 573 22.69 39.94 -7.28
N THR A 574 22.41 39.74 -8.57
CA THR A 574 23.21 40.28 -9.67
C THR A 574 22.33 41.17 -10.57
N LYS A 575 22.95 41.80 -11.57
CA LYS A 575 22.22 42.46 -12.67
C LYS A 575 22.41 41.69 -13.99
N ASN A 576 22.71 40.39 -13.90
CA ASN A 576 22.84 39.49 -15.05
C ASN A 576 21.45 39.06 -15.52
N GLU A 577 21.03 39.53 -16.69
CA GLU A 577 19.70 39.26 -17.26
C GLU A 577 19.62 37.83 -17.80
N LEU A 578 18.63 37.08 -17.35
CA LEU A 578 18.33 35.72 -17.81
C LEU A 578 17.24 35.72 -18.87
N HIS A 579 16.15 36.46 -18.63
CA HIS A 579 14.98 36.53 -19.51
C HIS A 579 14.35 37.91 -19.50
N SER A 580 13.70 38.27 -20.62
CA SER A 580 12.96 39.52 -20.77
C SER A 580 11.80 39.33 -21.74
N PHE A 581 10.57 39.65 -21.31
CA PHE A 581 9.34 39.43 -22.09
C PHE A 581 8.18 40.30 -21.57
N ASP A 582 7.13 40.43 -22.38
CA ASP A 582 5.84 40.98 -21.95
C ASP A 582 4.88 39.84 -21.58
N THR A 583 4.11 40.01 -20.50
CA THR A 583 3.06 39.05 -20.12
C THR A 583 1.98 38.96 -21.20
N ASP A 584 1.38 37.79 -21.36
CA ASP A 584 0.34 37.54 -22.38
C ASP A 584 -1.00 38.28 -22.11
N GLY A 585 -2.02 37.99 -22.93
CA GLY A 585 -3.37 38.55 -22.80
C GLY A 585 -4.11 38.15 -21.52
N GLN A 586 -3.58 37.24 -20.72
CA GLN A 586 -4.06 36.83 -19.40
C GLN A 586 -3.09 37.24 -18.28
N ALA A 587 -2.14 38.14 -18.58
CA ALA A 587 -1.09 38.60 -17.68
C ALA A 587 -0.15 37.50 -17.18
N LYS A 588 0.05 36.43 -17.97
CA LYS A 588 0.89 35.29 -17.61
C LYS A 588 2.30 35.36 -18.20
N PHE A 589 3.24 34.75 -17.49
CA PHE A 589 4.61 34.52 -17.95
C PHE A 589 4.63 33.39 -19.00
N PRO A 590 5.69 33.28 -19.84
CA PRO A 590 5.96 32.09 -20.63
C PRO A 590 6.08 30.86 -19.72
N LYS A 591 5.34 29.80 -20.07
CA LYS A 591 5.22 28.59 -19.23
C LYS A 591 6.49 27.77 -19.16
N ASP A 592 7.32 27.85 -20.19
CA ASP A 592 8.50 27.03 -20.45
C ASP A 592 9.80 27.60 -19.87
N LEU A 593 9.74 28.69 -19.09
CA LEU A 593 10.93 29.33 -18.49
C LEU A 593 11.76 28.41 -17.60
N ILE A 594 11.16 27.36 -17.06
CA ILE A 594 11.81 26.38 -16.19
C ILE A 594 11.76 24.96 -16.78
N ALA A 595 11.45 24.84 -18.08
CA ALA A 595 11.13 23.56 -18.71
C ALA A 595 12.23 22.50 -18.57
N ASP A 596 13.49 22.92 -18.62
CA ASP A 596 14.66 22.03 -18.56
C ASP A 596 15.10 21.68 -17.13
N ASN A 597 14.40 22.19 -16.11
CA ASN A 597 14.74 21.89 -14.73
C ASN A 597 14.28 20.50 -14.29
N LEU A 598 14.95 19.97 -13.27
CA LEU A 598 14.61 18.70 -12.64
C LEU A 598 14.30 18.87 -11.15
N PRO A 599 13.60 17.92 -10.50
CA PRO A 599 13.43 17.95 -9.06
C PRO A 599 14.78 18.03 -8.34
N GLY A 600 14.88 18.92 -7.35
CA GLY A 600 16.10 19.24 -6.63
C GLY A 600 16.88 20.43 -7.19
N ASP A 601 16.58 20.91 -8.39
CA ASP A 601 17.15 22.14 -8.91
C ASP A 601 16.70 23.34 -8.08
N ARG A 602 17.61 24.29 -7.88
CA ARG A 602 17.33 25.56 -7.19
C ARG A 602 17.09 26.67 -8.20
N ILE A 603 15.95 27.33 -8.08
CA ILE A 603 15.64 28.57 -8.79
C ILE A 603 15.86 29.74 -7.83
N ALA A 604 16.79 30.62 -8.19
CA ALA A 604 17.09 31.85 -7.45
C ALA A 604 17.10 33.05 -8.41
N TRP A 605 16.03 33.84 -8.41
CA TRP A 605 15.82 34.96 -9.33
C TRP A 605 15.42 36.26 -8.62
N ASP A 606 15.86 37.38 -9.18
CA ASP A 606 15.28 38.70 -8.94
C ASP A 606 14.38 39.07 -10.14
N ILE A 607 13.08 39.18 -9.91
CA ILE A 607 12.05 39.31 -10.95
C ILE A 607 11.54 40.75 -10.94
N HIS A 608 11.96 41.51 -11.93
CA HIS A 608 11.64 42.92 -12.12
C HIS A 608 10.43 43.07 -13.03
N ILE A 609 9.41 43.82 -12.60
CA ILE A 609 8.16 43.97 -13.35
C ILE A 609 7.80 45.45 -13.50
N GLU A 610 7.56 45.85 -14.75
CA GLU A 610 7.18 47.20 -15.17
C GLU A 610 5.78 47.18 -15.82
N LYS A 611 4.92 48.12 -15.44
CA LYS A 611 3.61 48.33 -16.09
C LYS A 611 3.20 49.80 -16.03
N ASP A 612 2.67 50.32 -17.13
CA ASP A 612 2.15 51.70 -17.19
C ASP A 612 1.16 51.99 -16.06
N ASP A 613 1.32 53.14 -15.40
CA ASP A 613 0.57 53.58 -14.22
C ASP A 613 0.80 52.76 -12.94
N TYR A 614 1.73 51.80 -12.92
CA TYR A 614 2.12 51.02 -11.73
C TYR A 614 3.55 51.34 -11.30
N ILE A 615 3.80 51.17 -9.99
CA ILE A 615 5.14 51.28 -9.43
C ILE A 615 5.92 50.05 -9.87
N VAL A 616 7.10 50.27 -10.44
CA VAL A 616 8.05 49.21 -10.79
C VAL A 616 8.49 48.48 -9.52
N GLN A 617 8.41 47.15 -9.54
CA GLN A 617 8.71 46.31 -8.38
C GLN A 617 9.62 45.12 -8.75
N THR A 618 10.50 44.77 -7.82
CA THR A 618 11.38 43.59 -7.93
C THR A 618 11.02 42.59 -6.84
N PHE A 619 10.71 41.36 -7.25
CA PHE A 619 10.36 40.24 -6.37
C PHE A 619 11.48 39.21 -6.33
N LYS A 620 11.74 38.64 -5.15
CA LYS A 620 12.76 37.60 -5.00
C LYS A 620 12.11 36.22 -4.99
N LEU A 621 12.57 35.34 -5.86
CA LEU A 621 12.24 33.93 -5.86
C LEU A 621 13.48 33.14 -5.46
N ASP A 622 13.40 32.34 -4.41
CA ASP A 622 14.46 31.41 -4.01
C ASP A 622 13.81 30.11 -3.53
N THR A 623 13.81 29.10 -4.39
CA THR A 623 13.12 27.83 -4.14
C THR A 623 13.89 26.64 -4.70
N VAL A 624 13.67 25.47 -4.11
CA VAL A 624 14.12 24.19 -4.64
C VAL A 624 12.91 23.46 -5.20
N LEU A 625 12.99 23.03 -6.45
CA LEU A 625 11.88 22.37 -7.12
C LEU A 625 11.62 21.00 -6.48
N GLY A 626 10.40 20.80 -5.98
CA GLY A 626 9.91 19.48 -5.58
C GLY A 626 9.37 18.71 -6.79
N VAL A 627 8.85 17.50 -6.57
CA VAL A 627 8.31 16.62 -7.65
C VAL A 627 7.06 17.17 -8.36
N TRP A 628 6.46 18.23 -7.84
CA TRP A 628 5.35 18.93 -8.47
C TRP A 628 5.86 19.84 -9.58
N GLY A 629 5.62 19.48 -10.83
CA GLY A 629 6.13 20.17 -12.01
C GLY A 629 5.46 21.49 -12.35
N THR A 630 4.59 22.03 -11.50
CA THR A 630 4.03 23.38 -11.69
C THR A 630 4.41 24.29 -10.53
N LEU A 631 5.17 25.35 -10.83
CA LEU A 631 5.47 26.42 -9.90
C LEU A 631 4.46 27.55 -10.10
N LYS A 632 3.52 27.71 -9.16
CA LYS A 632 2.49 28.76 -9.18
C LYS A 632 2.95 29.99 -8.41
N LEU A 633 2.94 31.15 -9.05
CA LEU A 633 3.39 32.42 -8.46
C LEU A 633 2.44 33.56 -8.85
N ASP A 634 2.10 34.41 -7.89
CA ASP A 634 1.30 35.61 -8.15
C ASP A 634 2.10 36.85 -7.76
N TYR A 635 2.32 37.75 -8.72
CA TYR A 635 3.04 39.01 -8.51
C TYR A 635 2.04 40.17 -8.49
N LEU A 636 1.93 40.82 -7.34
CA LEU A 636 0.95 41.87 -7.11
C LEU A 636 1.60 43.26 -7.18
N LEU A 637 1.25 44.04 -8.19
CA LEU A 637 1.78 45.39 -8.40
C LEU A 637 0.92 46.45 -7.71
N ASN A 638 1.59 47.51 -7.26
CA ASN A 638 0.94 48.68 -6.67
C ASN A 638 0.77 49.78 -7.71
N LYS A 639 -0.46 50.24 -7.92
CA LYS A 639 -0.74 51.37 -8.80
C LYS A 639 -0.12 52.66 -8.27
N VAL A 640 0.38 53.52 -9.18
CA VAL A 640 0.85 54.87 -8.83
C VAL A 640 -0.36 55.71 -8.46
N GLU A 641 -0.53 55.95 -7.16
CA GLU A 641 -1.64 56.75 -6.63
C GLU A 641 -1.11 57.82 -5.68
N VAL A 642 -1.66 59.04 -5.82
CA VAL A 642 -1.30 60.16 -4.94
C VAL A 642 -1.71 59.84 -3.50
N GLY A 643 -0.77 60.02 -2.58
CA GLY A 643 -0.93 59.73 -1.15
C GLY A 643 -0.42 58.35 -0.75
N THR A 644 -0.10 57.47 -1.69
CA THR A 644 0.50 56.15 -1.42
C THR A 644 1.88 56.30 -0.80
N ASP A 645 2.10 55.60 0.32
CA ASP A 645 3.41 55.55 0.99
C ASP A 645 4.25 54.39 0.45
N ILE A 646 5.31 54.70 -0.29
CA ILE A 646 6.19 53.68 -0.87
C ILE A 646 7.02 52.98 0.21
N GLY A 647 7.25 53.60 1.38
CA GLY A 647 7.95 52.94 2.48
C GLY A 647 7.18 51.73 3.01
N ALA A 648 5.85 51.80 2.99
CA ALA A 648 4.99 50.69 3.38
C ALA A 648 4.94 49.58 2.31
N ILE A 649 5.00 49.95 1.02
CA ILE A 649 4.99 49.00 -0.10
C ILE A 649 6.24 48.11 -0.10
N PHE A 650 7.40 48.71 0.18
CA PHE A 650 8.69 48.02 0.14
C PHE A 650 9.22 47.61 1.52
N ASP A 651 8.35 47.65 2.55
CA ASP A 651 8.66 47.28 3.94
C ASP A 651 9.98 47.87 4.46
N LEU A 652 10.13 49.19 4.32
CA LEU A 652 11.35 49.89 4.73
C LEU A 652 11.46 49.97 6.24
N ASN A 653 12.67 49.75 6.76
CA ASN A 653 12.91 49.92 8.18
C ASN A 653 12.79 51.40 8.58
N PRO A 654 12.37 51.71 9.82
CA PRO A 654 12.29 53.08 10.30
C PRO A 654 13.62 53.83 10.17
N ILE A 655 13.55 55.08 9.67
CA ILE A 655 14.71 55.96 9.55
C ILE A 655 15.05 56.57 10.91
N TYR A 656 16.08 56.03 11.57
CA TYR A 656 16.52 56.51 12.88
C TYR A 656 17.44 57.73 12.79
N PHE A 657 17.36 58.58 13.81
CA PHE A 657 18.23 59.73 14.02
C PHE A 657 18.70 59.78 15.47
N ASP A 658 19.92 60.25 15.70
CA ASP A 658 20.41 60.54 17.05
C ASP A 658 19.57 61.62 17.74
N LEU A 659 19.58 61.60 19.08
CA LEU A 659 18.91 62.59 19.90
C LEU A 659 19.32 64.02 19.47
N ASN A 660 18.32 64.83 19.15
CA ASN A 660 18.44 66.23 18.71
C ASN A 660 19.24 66.47 17.42
N LYS A 661 19.62 65.42 16.68
CA LYS A 661 20.31 65.53 15.39
C LYS A 661 19.40 65.24 14.20
N SER A 662 19.87 65.65 13.03
CA SER A 662 19.26 65.39 11.70
C SER A 662 20.25 64.80 10.70
N ASP A 663 21.48 64.49 11.11
CA ASP A 663 22.49 63.86 10.25
C ASP A 663 22.08 62.43 9.90
N ILE A 664 22.33 62.01 8.66
CA ILE A 664 22.01 60.66 8.20
C ILE A 664 23.01 59.68 8.80
N ARG A 665 22.49 58.71 9.55
CA ARG A 665 23.27 57.61 10.12
C ARG A 665 23.58 56.54 9.06
N PRO A 666 24.61 55.70 9.27
CA PRO A 666 24.92 54.61 8.34
C PRO A 666 23.79 53.61 8.13
N ASP A 667 23.02 53.28 9.18
CA ASP A 667 21.85 52.39 9.09
C ASP A 667 20.68 53.05 8.34
N ALA A 668 20.42 54.33 8.58
CA ALA A 668 19.45 55.11 7.82
C ALA A 668 19.84 55.25 6.33
N ALA A 669 21.13 55.34 6.01
CA ALA A 669 21.61 55.43 4.64
C ALA A 669 21.22 54.20 3.79
N ILE A 670 21.30 52.99 4.37
CA ILE A 670 20.92 51.74 3.69
C ILE A 670 19.45 51.78 3.24
N GLU A 671 18.54 52.25 4.10
CA GLU A 671 17.12 52.35 3.77
C GLU A 671 16.83 53.50 2.78
N LEU A 672 17.56 54.61 2.87
CA LEU A 672 17.44 55.71 1.91
C LEU A 672 17.98 55.33 0.53
N ASP A 673 19.01 54.49 0.45
CA ASP A 673 19.55 53.99 -0.82
C ASP A 673 18.54 53.08 -1.55
N LYS A 674 17.67 52.35 -0.82
CA LYS A 674 16.53 51.63 -1.44
C LYS A 674 15.54 52.59 -2.10
N ILE A 675 15.24 53.72 -1.46
CA ILE A 675 14.39 54.77 -2.05
C ILE A 675 15.04 55.38 -3.28
N VAL A 676 16.36 55.58 -3.28
CA VAL A 676 17.11 56.05 -4.44
C VAL A 676 16.93 55.10 -5.62
N GLU A 677 17.05 53.78 -5.41
CA GLU A 677 16.83 52.77 -6.44
C GLU A 677 15.39 52.85 -6.99
N ILE A 678 14.38 52.81 -6.12
CA ILE A 678 12.96 52.92 -6.49
C ILE A 678 12.70 54.19 -7.32
N MET A 679 13.24 55.33 -6.91
CA MET A 679 13.07 56.60 -7.62
C MET A 679 13.78 56.66 -8.97
N ASN A 680 14.86 55.90 -9.15
CA ASN A 680 15.56 55.82 -10.43
C ASN A 680 14.86 54.86 -11.40
N GLU A 681 14.26 53.79 -10.88
CA GLU A 681 13.43 52.85 -11.65
C GLU A 681 12.06 53.43 -12.03
N ASN A 682 11.56 54.39 -11.24
CA ASN A 682 10.32 55.10 -11.47
C ASN A 682 10.60 56.59 -11.76
N PRO A 683 10.97 56.98 -13.00
CA PRO A 683 11.38 58.35 -13.30
C PRO A 683 10.24 59.38 -13.18
N ASP A 684 8.99 58.96 -13.32
CA ASP A 684 7.84 59.85 -13.38
C ASP A 684 7.23 60.20 -12.01
N ILE A 685 7.54 59.42 -10.97
CA ILE A 685 6.97 59.67 -9.63
C ILE A 685 7.67 60.82 -8.92
N LYS A 686 6.88 61.62 -8.20
CA LYS A 686 7.35 62.64 -7.27
C LYS A 686 6.97 62.27 -5.84
N ILE A 687 7.91 62.36 -4.91
CA ILE A 687 7.73 61.94 -3.52
C ILE A 687 7.87 63.13 -2.56
N GLU A 688 6.97 63.22 -1.59
CA GLU A 688 7.14 64.00 -0.36
C GLU A 688 7.65 63.08 0.75
N LEU A 689 8.81 63.42 1.31
CA LEU A 689 9.34 62.77 2.50
C LEU A 689 8.82 63.50 3.74
N GLY A 690 7.84 62.91 4.40
CA GLY A 690 7.22 63.42 5.62
C GLY A 690 7.92 62.90 6.86
N SER A 691 8.33 63.78 7.79
CA SER A 691 8.88 63.35 9.08
C SER A 691 8.00 63.81 10.25
N HIS A 692 7.79 62.92 11.21
CA HIS A 692 6.89 63.09 12.35
C HIS A 692 7.63 62.95 13.68
N THR A 693 7.07 63.52 14.75
CA THR A 693 7.57 63.38 16.12
C THR A 693 6.44 62.99 17.05
N ASP A 694 6.78 62.38 18.19
CA ASP A 694 5.84 62.24 19.31
C ASP A 694 5.54 63.59 19.98
N CYS A 695 4.58 63.60 20.90
CA CYS A 695 4.07 64.83 21.51
C CYS A 695 4.90 65.38 22.69
N ARG A 696 6.00 64.71 23.09
CA ARG A 696 6.62 64.93 24.41
C ARG A 696 7.46 66.20 24.51
N ALA A 697 7.80 66.82 23.38
CA ALA A 697 8.52 68.09 23.34
C ALA A 697 7.60 69.22 22.85
N SER A 698 8.01 70.49 23.01
CA SER A 698 7.16 71.60 22.59
C SER A 698 6.86 71.53 21.08
N LYS A 699 5.63 71.85 20.68
CA LYS A 699 5.21 71.94 19.27
C LYS A 699 6.22 72.64 18.36
N SER A 700 6.71 73.82 18.80
CA SER A 700 7.70 74.58 18.02
C SER A 700 9.03 73.85 17.83
N TYR A 701 9.45 73.07 18.83
CA TYR A 701 10.66 72.25 18.78
C TYR A 701 10.47 71.06 17.84
N ASN A 702 9.35 70.35 18.02
CA ASN A 702 8.96 69.18 17.22
C ASN A 702 8.82 69.49 15.73
N THR A 703 8.20 70.62 15.38
CA THR A 703 8.13 71.10 13.98
C THR A 703 9.53 71.37 13.42
N ARG A 704 10.40 72.11 14.13
CA ARG A 704 11.77 72.40 13.64
C ARG A 704 12.62 71.13 13.50
N LEU A 705 12.50 70.18 14.43
CA LEU A 705 13.29 68.95 14.41
C LEU A 705 12.88 68.04 13.25
N SER A 706 11.58 67.77 13.10
CA SER A 706 11.06 66.98 11.97
C SER A 706 11.37 67.63 10.62
N SER A 707 11.24 68.95 10.47
CA SER A 707 11.58 69.62 9.21
C SER A 707 13.05 69.44 8.84
N ARG A 708 13.98 69.58 9.80
CA ARG A 708 15.41 69.36 9.54
C ARG A 708 15.71 67.92 9.16
N ARG A 709 15.08 66.94 9.82
CA ARG A 709 15.23 65.50 9.51
C ARG A 709 14.70 65.19 8.11
N ALA A 710 13.49 65.65 7.80
CA ALA A 710 12.89 65.44 6.48
C ALA A 710 13.72 66.05 5.35
N VAL A 711 14.19 67.29 5.52
CA VAL A 711 15.06 67.96 4.53
C VAL A 711 16.39 67.22 4.38
N SER A 712 17.03 66.82 5.48
CA SER A 712 18.31 66.08 5.44
C SER A 712 18.18 64.77 4.65
N SER A 713 17.15 63.98 4.92
CA SER A 713 16.91 62.73 4.18
C SER A 713 16.57 62.97 2.73
N ALA A 714 15.77 64.00 2.42
CA ALA A 714 15.46 64.35 1.03
C ALA A 714 16.72 64.81 0.28
N GLU A 715 17.59 65.63 0.88
CA GLU A 715 18.86 66.06 0.29
C GLU A 715 19.81 64.89 0.06
N TYR A 716 19.83 63.90 0.96
CA TYR A 716 20.61 62.67 0.77
C TYR A 716 20.21 61.93 -0.53
N ILE A 717 18.90 61.77 -0.75
CA ILE A 717 18.34 61.11 -1.94
C ILE A 717 18.56 61.96 -3.20
N LYS A 718 18.34 63.28 -3.13
CA LYS A 718 18.54 64.21 -4.26
C LYS A 718 19.89 64.11 -4.92
N GLN A 719 20.94 63.85 -4.14
CA GLN A 719 22.31 63.73 -4.66
C GLN A 719 22.54 62.45 -5.49
N ARG A 720 21.61 61.50 -5.45
CA ARG A 720 21.78 60.13 -5.99
C ARG A 720 20.69 59.74 -6.99
N ILE A 721 19.70 60.59 -7.23
CA ILE A 721 18.63 60.35 -8.21
C ILE A 721 18.83 61.18 -9.48
N SER A 722 18.23 60.71 -10.58
CA SER A 722 18.33 61.33 -11.91
C SER A 722 17.78 62.76 -12.02
N ASP A 723 16.71 63.08 -11.30
CA ASP A 723 16.14 64.44 -11.21
C ASP A 723 15.85 64.81 -9.75
N PRO A 724 16.71 65.66 -9.14
CA PRO A 724 16.56 66.10 -7.74
C PRO A 724 15.25 66.85 -7.44
N SER A 725 14.54 67.36 -8.45
CA SER A 725 13.29 68.11 -8.25
C SER A 725 12.10 67.20 -7.87
N ARG A 726 12.28 65.88 -7.99
CA ARG A 726 11.27 64.84 -7.74
C ARG A 726 11.14 64.43 -6.27
N ILE A 727 11.95 64.98 -5.37
CA ILE A 727 11.80 64.73 -3.93
C ILE A 727 11.98 66.00 -3.11
N TYR A 728 11.17 66.15 -2.06
CA TYR A 728 11.33 67.20 -1.07
C TYR A 728 10.92 66.72 0.31
N GLY A 729 11.53 67.30 1.34
CA GLY A 729 11.25 66.96 2.73
C GLY A 729 10.28 67.96 3.38
N LYS A 730 9.34 67.45 4.17
CA LYS A 730 8.42 68.25 4.97
C LYS A 730 8.28 67.69 6.39
N GLY A 731 8.42 68.57 7.39
CA GLY A 731 8.24 68.18 8.79
C GLY A 731 6.84 68.48 9.28
N TYR A 732 6.18 67.49 9.87
CA TYR A 732 4.85 67.61 10.45
C TYR A 732 4.89 67.75 11.98
N GLY A 733 6.02 67.45 12.61
CA GLY A 733 6.14 67.40 14.06
C GLY A 733 5.08 66.45 14.64
N GLU A 734 4.41 66.87 15.70
CA GLU A 734 3.35 66.11 16.37
C GLU A 734 1.94 66.35 15.79
N SER A 735 1.80 67.07 14.67
CA SER A 735 0.46 67.46 14.17
C SER A 735 -0.33 66.34 13.48
N GLN A 736 0.28 65.16 13.29
CA GLN A 736 -0.28 64.00 12.61
C GLN A 736 0.11 62.72 13.34
N LEU A 737 -0.33 62.62 14.60
CA LEU A 737 -0.21 61.39 15.39
C LEU A 737 -1.08 60.29 14.78
N VAL A 738 -0.63 59.04 14.87
CA VAL A 738 -1.33 57.84 14.34
C VAL A 738 -2.08 57.08 15.43
N ASN A 739 -2.01 57.56 16.67
CA ASN A 739 -2.69 57.03 17.85
C ASN A 739 -3.12 58.20 18.77
N ASP A 740 -3.83 57.87 19.85
CA ASP A 740 -4.39 58.86 20.78
C ASP A 740 -3.38 59.41 21.80
N CYS A 741 -2.07 59.36 21.46
CA CYS A 741 -0.99 59.84 22.32
C CYS A 741 -0.79 61.36 22.27
N GLY A 742 -1.86 62.14 22.34
CA GLY A 742 -1.78 63.60 22.33
C GLY A 742 -1.26 64.19 23.65
N CYS A 743 -0.35 65.16 23.58
CA CYS A 743 0.08 65.96 24.74
C CYS A 743 -0.51 67.38 24.62
N GLU A 744 -1.81 67.54 24.85
CA GLU A 744 -2.45 68.88 24.77
C GLU A 744 -2.35 69.65 26.09
N GLY A 745 -1.83 70.88 26.05
CA GLY A 745 -1.75 71.76 27.21
C GLY A 745 -0.78 71.24 28.29
N ASN A 746 -1.30 70.94 29.49
CA ASN A 746 -0.53 70.37 30.61
C ASN A 746 -0.68 68.83 30.72
N VAL A 747 -1.31 68.17 29.74
CA VAL A 747 -1.56 66.73 29.76
C VAL A 747 -0.28 65.99 29.34
N VAL A 748 0.18 65.09 30.20
CA VAL A 748 1.26 64.13 29.89
C VAL A 748 0.59 62.86 29.37
N SER A 749 0.94 62.43 28.16
CA SER A 749 0.42 61.20 27.57
C SER A 749 0.83 59.99 28.42
N ASP A 750 -0.11 59.06 28.63
CA ASP A 750 0.06 57.78 29.32
C ASP A 750 0.46 56.64 28.37
N CYS A 751 0.71 56.96 27.10
CA CYS A 751 1.14 56.01 26.10
C CYS A 751 2.48 55.37 26.44
N THR A 752 2.61 54.12 26.01
CA THR A 752 3.85 53.35 26.06
C THR A 752 4.92 53.97 25.18
N GLU A 753 6.18 53.56 25.38
CA GLU A 753 7.28 54.03 24.53
C GLU A 753 7.11 53.54 23.09
N GLU A 754 6.56 52.34 22.89
CA GLU A 754 6.24 51.76 21.59
C GLU A 754 5.20 52.61 20.85
N GLU A 755 4.14 53.05 21.53
CA GLU A 755 3.13 53.95 20.96
C GLU A 755 3.68 55.34 20.64
N HIS A 756 4.59 55.87 21.47
CA HIS A 756 5.32 57.09 21.13
C HIS A 756 6.28 56.87 19.95
N GLN A 757 6.91 55.70 19.83
CA GLN A 757 7.80 55.36 18.73
C GLN A 757 7.07 55.29 17.39
N ALA A 758 5.81 54.82 17.35
CA ALA A 758 4.98 54.81 16.15
C ALA A 758 4.72 56.22 15.58
N ASN A 759 4.74 57.26 16.42
CA ASN A 759 4.61 58.65 16.00
C ASN A 759 5.92 59.27 15.51
N ARG A 760 7.07 58.65 15.82
CA ARG A 760 8.40 59.07 15.35
C ARG A 760 8.74 58.36 14.04
N ARG A 761 7.92 58.55 13.03
CA ARG A 761 8.02 57.88 11.73
C ARG A 761 8.41 58.83 10.60
N THR A 762 8.84 58.23 9.50
CA THR A 762 9.06 58.91 8.23
C THR A 762 8.21 58.21 7.17
N GLU A 763 7.49 58.99 6.38
CA GLU A 763 6.61 58.51 5.31
C GLU A 763 7.14 59.01 3.96
N PHE A 764 6.99 58.21 2.91
CA PHE A 764 7.42 58.54 1.55
C PHE A 764 6.20 58.56 0.64
N LYS A 765 5.49 59.69 0.61
CA LYS A 765 4.21 59.79 -0.08
C LYS A 765 4.37 60.22 -1.52
N ILE A 766 3.78 59.48 -2.45
CA ILE A 766 3.65 59.90 -3.85
C ILE A 766 2.75 61.14 -3.89
N VAL A 767 3.21 62.22 -4.53
CA VAL A 767 2.47 63.48 -4.67
C VAL A 767 2.18 63.84 -6.12
N LYS A 768 2.81 63.16 -7.06
CA LYS A 768 2.55 63.28 -8.49
C LYS A 768 3.02 62.02 -9.20
#